data_AF-A0A7R9VW79-F1
#
_entry.id   AF-A0A7R9VW79-F1
#
_cell.length_a   1.000
_cell.length_b   1.000
_cell.length_c   1.000
_cell.angle_alpha   90.00
_cell.angle_beta   90.00
_cell.angle_gamma   90.00
#
_symmetry.space_group_name_H-M   'P 1'
#
loop_
_entity.id
_entity.type
_entity.pdbx_description
1 polymer ?
#
loop_
_entity_poly.entity_id
_entity_poly.type
_entity_poly.pdbx_seq_one_letter_code
_entity_poly.pdbx_strand_id
1 'polypeptide(L)'
;MANRGGSTLRAGLVSPAQRMMHGSITNNARRAFTAGPLKAVPAPNKNMTEANTTPTKDILETFQRADAVCFDVDCTITTNDGLDLLAEFMGVGAECEALTTKAMDGTMDLSESLEERLNIINCTPEHVKKFIKTYPPETRVVEGVKSFITALQSRGIKVYLITGGFRELMLPIARYLNVPTENVFANRMMWQWDEVTMMPTKLVGFDDSEPTSRNQGKPEAIARIRDRNPYNTVVMIGDGATDLEAVQIDGGADMFIGYGGVIVRPAVKEAADWYVTDYAILESALKRFKVTMIGSGAWACAAMTLASYNARRENSTGLFSEEIHMWVRERDVEGGKLTDVINKTHQHPRYLPGVDLGPNVVANPDLLSTVKDADVLVFCAPHQFVRGICKQLVGKVKRDAIAVSLIKGMHVRAEGPQMISEMISRYLNIDCSVLMGANIASGIAAKELSEAVIGYNDRQHATLLKKLFETEYFGITLVRDVAGAEMCGTLKNIIALGAGMVDGLGMGPNTKSAILRKGLDEMRRFSQALYPSIRDSTFLESCGVADLISTCYGGRNRLVAMEYTKSVMEGKSTSFDELEEKLLKGQKLQGVLTSNEVQEILVKKGWQQEYPLFTTINAIVNGKLSPKDVTRHVQACRTLLASSGDQKQAAKSESGDKKMPMRAPLTLTMTS
;
A
#
# COMPACT_ATOMS: atom_id res chain seq x y z
N MET A 1 -55.14 40.67 -53.19
CA MET A 1 -54.19 40.39 -54.29
C MET A 1 -52.90 39.85 -53.67
N ALA A 2 -52.60 38.57 -53.95
CA ALA A 2 -51.32 37.81 -53.95
C ALA A 2 -50.22 38.08 -52.88
N ASN A 3 -49.49 37.12 -52.30
CA ASN A 3 -49.57 35.64 -52.16
C ASN A 3 -48.36 35.18 -51.28
N ARG A 4 -48.59 34.27 -50.32
CA ARG A 4 -47.79 33.07 -49.88
C ARG A 4 -46.29 33.20 -49.49
N GLY A 5 -45.76 32.56 -48.43
CA GLY A 5 -46.23 31.60 -47.41
C GLY A 5 -45.13 31.48 -46.31
N GLY A 6 -45.41 31.30 -45.01
CA GLY A 6 -45.80 30.04 -44.32
C GLY A 6 -44.61 29.04 -44.31
N SER A 7 -44.07 28.50 -43.22
CA SER A 7 -44.53 28.31 -41.84
C SER A 7 -43.36 27.84 -40.94
N THR A 8 -43.45 28.16 -39.65
CA THR A 8 -42.69 27.61 -38.50
C THR A 8 -42.92 26.12 -38.23
N LEU A 9 -41.91 25.38 -37.72
CA LEU A 9 -41.98 24.59 -36.46
C LEU A 9 -40.68 23.82 -36.09
N ARG A 10 -40.15 24.19 -34.91
CA ARG A 10 -39.49 23.43 -33.80
C ARG A 10 -38.69 22.12 -34.01
N ALA A 11 -37.45 22.21 -33.50
CA ALA A 11 -36.80 21.40 -32.44
C ALA A 11 -36.26 19.98 -32.70
N GLY A 12 -34.96 19.81 -32.42
CA GLY A 12 -34.29 18.52 -32.17
C GLY A 12 -32.85 18.74 -31.66
N LEU A 13 -32.56 18.25 -30.46
CA LEU A 13 -31.35 18.42 -29.65
C LEU A 13 -30.10 17.70 -30.21
N VAL A 14 -28.91 18.30 -30.07
CA VAL A 14 -27.61 17.58 -30.05
C VAL A 14 -26.69 18.16 -28.97
N SER A 15 -26.04 17.25 -28.22
CA SER A 15 -25.26 17.45 -26.99
C SER A 15 -23.91 18.17 -27.15
N PRO A 16 -23.38 18.81 -26.09
CA PRO A 16 -22.16 19.61 -26.14
C PRO A 16 -20.89 18.77 -25.97
N ALA A 17 -20.32 18.27 -27.07
CA ALA A 17 -18.98 17.65 -27.10
C ALA A 17 -18.07 18.19 -28.24
N GLN A 18 -18.41 19.34 -28.82
CA GLN A 18 -17.69 19.95 -29.96
C GLN A 18 -17.30 21.42 -29.75
N ARG A 19 -16.95 21.81 -28.53
CA ARG A 19 -16.28 23.09 -28.26
C ARG A 19 -15.13 22.90 -27.31
N MET A 20 -13.98 22.47 -27.81
CA MET A 20 -12.63 22.84 -27.33
C MET A 20 -11.58 22.28 -28.31
N MET A 21 -11.58 22.79 -29.53
CA MET A 21 -10.45 22.68 -30.45
C MET A 21 -10.48 23.99 -31.23
N HIS A 22 -9.70 24.98 -30.80
CA HIS A 22 -9.18 26.13 -31.56
C HIS A 22 -8.47 27.04 -30.55
N GLY A 23 -7.17 26.79 -30.35
CA GLY A 23 -6.30 27.55 -29.45
C GLY A 23 -4.85 27.48 -29.91
N SER A 24 -4.50 28.40 -30.83
CA SER A 24 -3.17 28.99 -31.07
C SER A 24 -1.92 28.16 -30.72
N ILE A 25 -1.34 27.50 -31.72
CA ILE A 25 0.04 27.00 -31.68
C ILE A 25 1.00 28.20 -31.73
N THR A 26 1.72 28.43 -30.64
CA THR A 26 2.90 29.31 -30.62
C THR A 26 4.15 28.46 -30.86
N ASN A 27 5.00 28.91 -31.79
CA ASN A 27 6.32 28.38 -32.06
C ASN A 27 7.18 28.42 -30.78
N ASN A 28 7.59 27.25 -30.27
CA ASN A 28 8.91 27.09 -29.66
C ASN A 28 9.30 25.62 -29.49
N ALA A 29 10.57 25.34 -29.81
CA ALA A 29 11.33 24.12 -29.57
C ALA A 29 11.07 22.88 -30.46
N ARG A 30 11.45 22.98 -31.75
CA ARG A 30 12.09 21.83 -32.43
C ARG A 30 13.48 21.64 -31.82
N ARG A 31 13.64 20.71 -30.87
CA ARG A 31 14.96 20.11 -30.59
C ARG A 31 15.09 18.89 -31.50
N ALA A 32 15.95 19.00 -32.51
CA ALA A 32 16.42 17.85 -33.27
C ALA A 32 17.14 16.90 -32.31
N PHE A 33 16.74 15.63 -32.28
CA PHE A 33 17.53 14.56 -31.69
C PHE A 33 18.81 14.43 -32.51
N THR A 34 19.90 15.01 -32.05
CA THR A 34 21.24 14.69 -32.54
C THR A 34 21.64 13.35 -31.94
N ALA A 35 21.87 12.33 -32.77
CA ALA A 35 22.44 11.06 -32.36
C ALA A 35 23.71 11.31 -31.53
N GLY A 36 23.65 10.97 -30.24
CA GLY A 36 24.83 10.97 -29.38
C GLY A 36 25.81 9.88 -29.82
N PRO A 37 27.12 10.03 -29.55
CA PRO A 37 28.10 9.03 -29.95
C PRO A 37 27.78 7.69 -29.29
N LEU A 38 27.81 6.61 -30.07
CA LEU A 38 27.82 5.22 -29.61
C LEU A 38 28.81 5.11 -28.44
N LYS A 39 28.34 4.70 -27.26
CA LYS A 39 29.26 4.31 -26.18
C LYS A 39 30.08 3.13 -26.68
N ALA A 40 31.40 3.26 -26.66
CA ALA A 40 32.28 2.14 -26.93
C ALA A 40 32.01 1.02 -25.92
N VAL A 41 31.71 -0.16 -26.45
CA VAL A 41 31.49 -1.41 -25.72
C VAL A 41 32.75 -1.71 -24.89
N PRO A 42 32.66 -1.90 -23.55
CA PRO A 42 33.72 -2.57 -22.82
C PRO A 42 33.84 -3.99 -23.40
N ALA A 43 35.03 -4.37 -23.86
CA ALA A 43 35.23 -5.67 -24.48
C ALA A 43 34.60 -6.80 -23.64
N PRO A 44 33.85 -7.74 -24.26
CA PRO A 44 33.21 -8.82 -23.53
C PRO A 44 34.29 -9.61 -22.80
N ASN A 45 34.10 -9.79 -21.49
CA ASN A 45 34.97 -10.61 -20.67
C ASN A 45 34.78 -12.07 -21.14
N LYS A 46 35.61 -12.50 -22.09
CA LYS A 46 35.54 -13.82 -22.73
C LYS A 46 35.82 -14.90 -21.70
N ASN A 47 34.79 -15.63 -21.32
CA ASN A 47 34.83 -17.06 -21.03
C ASN A 47 33.43 -17.64 -21.32
N MET A 48 33.33 -18.43 -22.39
CA MET A 48 32.08 -18.98 -22.93
C MET A 48 31.63 -20.27 -22.22
N THR A 49 30.35 -20.57 -22.41
CA THR A 49 29.59 -21.82 -22.18
C THR A 49 29.06 -22.01 -20.74
N GLU A 50 27.73 -22.13 -20.60
CA GLU A 50 26.90 -22.15 -19.36
C GLU A 50 26.70 -20.84 -18.58
N ALA A 51 27.44 -19.77 -18.88
CA ALA A 51 27.59 -18.65 -17.95
C ALA A 51 26.37 -17.75 -17.65
N ASN A 52 25.32 -17.69 -18.49
CA ASN A 52 24.20 -16.75 -18.29
C ASN A 52 22.82 -17.41 -18.10
N THR A 53 22.72 -18.73 -17.94
CA THR A 53 21.44 -19.40 -17.61
C THR A 53 21.11 -19.33 -16.12
N THR A 54 22.13 -19.16 -15.28
CA THR A 54 22.00 -18.83 -13.86
C THR A 54 22.36 -17.36 -13.68
N PRO A 55 21.47 -16.53 -13.12
CA PRO A 55 21.76 -15.11 -12.97
C PRO A 55 22.83 -14.90 -11.91
N THR A 56 23.71 -13.94 -12.13
CA THR A 56 24.58 -13.45 -11.05
C THR A 56 23.72 -12.75 -9.98
N LYS A 57 24.30 -12.53 -8.79
CA LYS A 57 23.60 -11.85 -7.70
C LYS A 57 23.09 -10.46 -8.11
N ASP A 58 23.89 -9.69 -8.85
CA ASP A 58 23.54 -8.33 -9.26
C ASP A 58 22.40 -8.32 -10.29
N ILE A 59 22.41 -9.28 -11.21
CA ILE A 59 21.33 -9.50 -12.19
C ILE A 59 20.03 -9.89 -11.48
N LEU A 60 20.10 -10.82 -10.53
CA LEU A 60 18.93 -11.22 -9.73
C LEU A 60 18.38 -10.06 -8.90
N GLU A 61 19.24 -9.27 -8.25
CA GLU A 61 18.81 -8.10 -7.48
C GLU A 61 18.19 -7.02 -8.37
N THR A 62 18.69 -6.82 -9.59
CA THR A 62 18.12 -5.88 -10.57
C THR A 62 16.73 -6.33 -10.98
N PHE A 63 16.56 -7.61 -11.34
CA PHE A 63 15.25 -8.19 -11.66
C PHE A 63 14.26 -8.08 -10.50
N GLN A 64 14.70 -8.37 -9.26
CA GLN A 64 13.85 -8.29 -8.07
C GLN A 64 13.45 -6.86 -7.68
N ARG A 65 14.15 -5.83 -8.19
CA ARG A 65 13.85 -4.41 -7.99
C ARG A 65 13.13 -3.77 -9.17
N ALA A 66 12.72 -4.55 -10.17
CA ALA A 66 12.03 -4.04 -11.35
C ALA A 66 10.75 -3.29 -10.94
N ASP A 67 10.64 -2.03 -11.36
CA ASP A 67 9.41 -1.25 -11.25
C ASP A 67 8.45 -1.60 -12.40
N ALA A 68 9.01 -1.94 -13.56
CA ALA A 68 8.29 -2.39 -14.74
C ALA A 68 9.02 -3.52 -15.48
N VAL A 69 8.25 -4.41 -16.09
CA VAL A 69 8.71 -5.46 -17.00
C VAL A 69 8.01 -5.28 -18.33
N CYS A 70 8.80 -5.09 -19.37
CA CYS A 70 8.37 -5.03 -20.77
C CYS A 70 8.58 -6.40 -21.39
N PHE A 71 7.57 -6.90 -22.08
CA PHE A 71 7.62 -8.16 -22.78
C PHE A 71 7.53 -7.92 -24.28
N ASP A 72 8.40 -8.58 -25.03
CA ASP A 72 8.04 -8.94 -26.39
C ASP A 72 6.83 -9.86 -26.38
N VAL A 73 6.13 -9.89 -27.51
CA VAL A 73 4.97 -10.76 -27.64
C VAL A 73 5.31 -12.00 -28.46
N ASP A 74 5.66 -11.78 -29.72
CA ASP A 74 5.80 -12.85 -30.69
C ASP A 74 6.93 -13.78 -30.23
N CYS A 75 6.69 -15.10 -30.22
CA CYS A 75 7.63 -16.11 -29.71
C CYS A 75 8.10 -15.96 -28.24
N THR A 76 7.52 -15.02 -27.49
CA THR A 76 7.83 -14.76 -26.08
C THR A 76 6.60 -14.97 -25.20
N ILE A 77 5.54 -14.21 -25.43
CA ILE A 77 4.22 -14.42 -24.82
C ILE A 77 3.40 -15.41 -25.64
N THR A 78 3.53 -15.39 -26.96
CA THR A 78 2.81 -16.28 -27.86
C THR A 78 3.70 -17.37 -28.44
N THR A 79 3.12 -18.53 -28.75
CA THR A 79 3.83 -19.69 -29.32
C THR A 79 4.23 -19.49 -30.79
N ASN A 80 3.70 -18.45 -31.43
CA ASN A 80 3.87 -18.13 -32.83
C ASN A 80 3.90 -16.61 -33.01
N ASP A 81 4.48 -16.14 -34.12
CA ASP A 81 4.31 -14.77 -34.59
C ASP A 81 2.85 -14.53 -35.02
N GLY A 82 2.25 -13.46 -34.53
CA GLY A 82 0.85 -13.15 -34.76
C GLY A 82 0.52 -12.84 -36.22
N LEU A 83 1.44 -12.23 -36.96
CA LEU A 83 1.26 -11.88 -38.36
C LEU A 83 1.46 -13.11 -39.26
N ASP A 84 2.46 -13.94 -38.97
CA ASP A 84 2.69 -15.18 -39.71
C ASP A 84 1.52 -16.15 -39.53
N LEU A 85 0.98 -16.27 -38.31
CA LEU A 85 -0.21 -17.09 -38.04
C LEU A 85 -1.46 -16.55 -38.77
N LEU A 86 -1.59 -15.22 -38.89
CA LEU A 86 -2.65 -14.62 -39.70
C LEU A 86 -2.45 -14.92 -41.20
N ALA A 87 -1.21 -14.88 -41.69
CA ALA A 87 -0.88 -15.24 -43.07
C ALA A 87 -1.21 -16.70 -43.37
N GLU A 88 -0.89 -17.62 -42.46
CA GLU A 88 -1.27 -19.04 -42.57
C GLU A 88 -2.80 -19.21 -42.62
N PHE A 89 -3.53 -18.54 -41.74
CA PHE A 89 -5.00 -18.54 -41.74
C PHE A 89 -5.60 -18.01 -43.05
N MET A 90 -4.92 -17.04 -43.68
CA MET A 90 -5.29 -16.46 -44.97
C MET A 90 -4.82 -17.30 -46.18
N GLY A 91 -4.04 -18.36 -45.95
CA GLY A 91 -3.53 -19.25 -47.00
C GLY A 91 -2.28 -18.74 -47.73
N VAL A 92 -1.60 -17.73 -47.19
CA VAL A 92 -0.42 -17.06 -47.79
C VAL A 92 0.83 -17.11 -46.90
N GLY A 93 0.89 -18.05 -45.95
CA GLY A 93 1.96 -18.15 -44.96
C GLY A 93 3.37 -18.26 -45.56
N ALA A 94 3.56 -19.12 -46.57
CA ALA A 94 4.87 -19.33 -47.20
C ALA A 94 5.46 -18.07 -47.88
N GLU A 95 4.60 -17.20 -48.42
CA GLU A 95 5.01 -15.95 -49.05
C GLU A 95 5.47 -14.92 -48.00
N CYS A 96 4.77 -14.88 -46.86
CA CYS A 96 5.12 -13.99 -45.75
C CYS A 96 6.38 -14.46 -45.00
N GLU A 97 6.56 -15.76 -44.79
CA GLU A 97 7.74 -16.34 -44.12
C GLU A 97 9.04 -16.00 -44.88
N ALA A 98 8.99 -16.02 -46.21
CA ALA A 98 10.12 -15.62 -47.06
C ALA A 98 10.51 -14.14 -46.88
N LEU A 99 9.53 -13.25 -46.64
CA LEU A 99 9.76 -11.83 -46.35
C LEU A 99 10.23 -11.59 -44.91
N THR A 100 9.69 -12.34 -43.94
CA THR A 100 10.14 -12.29 -42.54
C THR A 100 11.61 -12.69 -42.44
N THR A 101 12.03 -13.72 -43.18
CA THR A 101 13.44 -14.17 -43.22
C THR A 101 14.39 -13.09 -43.76
N LYS A 102 14.01 -12.41 -44.85
CA LYS A 102 14.78 -11.30 -45.44
C LYS A 102 14.87 -10.06 -44.56
N ALA A 103 13.86 -9.81 -43.73
CA ALA A 103 13.93 -8.71 -42.76
C ALA A 103 14.88 -9.06 -41.61
N MET A 104 14.80 -10.30 -41.09
CA MET A 104 15.62 -10.73 -39.96
C MET A 104 17.11 -10.89 -40.29
N ASP A 105 17.48 -11.23 -41.53
CA ASP A 105 18.88 -11.30 -41.97
C ASP A 105 19.46 -9.93 -42.38
N GLY A 106 18.65 -8.87 -42.32
CA GLY A 106 19.03 -7.50 -42.63
C GLY A 106 19.10 -7.18 -44.12
N THR A 107 18.61 -8.07 -45.00
CA THR A 107 18.56 -7.84 -46.45
C THR A 107 17.40 -6.94 -46.89
N MET A 108 16.43 -6.69 -46.01
CA MET A 108 15.26 -5.84 -46.24
C MET A 108 14.98 -4.96 -45.01
N ASP A 109 14.51 -3.72 -45.23
CA ASP A 109 14.10 -2.87 -44.11
C ASP A 109 12.82 -3.40 -43.44
N LEU A 110 12.70 -3.23 -42.12
CA LEU A 110 11.55 -3.73 -41.35
C LEU A 110 10.22 -3.13 -41.82
N SER A 111 10.21 -1.83 -42.15
CA SER A 111 9.00 -1.14 -42.59
C SER A 111 8.53 -1.64 -43.96
N GLU A 112 9.48 -1.84 -44.87
CA GLU A 112 9.25 -2.41 -46.20
C GLU A 112 8.70 -3.84 -46.09
N SER A 113 9.29 -4.66 -45.22
CA SER A 113 8.84 -6.04 -44.98
C SER A 113 7.43 -6.09 -44.37
N LEU A 114 7.11 -5.18 -43.45
CA LEU A 114 5.76 -5.06 -42.89
C LEU A 114 4.74 -4.68 -43.97
N GLU A 115 5.04 -3.71 -44.82
CA GLU A 115 4.15 -3.25 -45.89
C GLU A 115 3.86 -4.37 -46.90
N GLU A 116 4.90 -5.05 -47.39
CA GLU A 116 4.76 -6.16 -48.35
C GLU A 116 3.97 -7.34 -47.77
N ARG A 117 4.22 -7.71 -46.49
CA ARG A 117 3.43 -8.77 -45.82
C ARG A 117 1.96 -8.39 -45.69
N LEU A 118 1.65 -7.15 -45.31
CA LEU A 118 0.26 -6.70 -45.23
C LEU A 118 -0.44 -6.70 -46.60
N ASN A 119 0.28 -6.34 -47.67
CA ASN A 119 -0.24 -6.36 -49.03
C ASN A 119 -0.57 -7.78 -49.51
N ILE A 120 0.26 -8.76 -49.15
CA ILE A 120 0.04 -10.18 -49.47
C ILE A 120 -1.11 -10.76 -48.64
N ILE A 121 -1.14 -10.49 -47.33
CA ILE A 121 -2.19 -10.97 -46.42
C ILE A 121 -3.56 -10.40 -46.80
N ASN A 122 -3.61 -9.12 -47.20
CA ASN A 122 -4.80 -8.41 -47.70
C ASN A 122 -6.08 -8.73 -46.90
N CYS A 123 -5.97 -8.72 -45.56
CA CYS A 123 -7.08 -9.11 -44.70
C CYS A 123 -8.15 -8.01 -44.60
N THR A 124 -9.37 -8.41 -44.25
CA THR A 124 -10.47 -7.49 -43.89
C THR A 124 -10.69 -7.51 -42.37
N PRO A 125 -11.39 -6.52 -41.80
CA PRO A 125 -11.74 -6.55 -40.37
C PRO A 125 -12.52 -7.81 -39.95
N GLU A 126 -13.32 -8.38 -40.86
CA GLU A 126 -14.05 -9.62 -40.60
C GLU A 126 -13.11 -10.83 -40.59
N HIS A 127 -12.08 -10.86 -41.44
CA HIS A 127 -11.02 -11.87 -41.37
C HIS A 127 -10.29 -11.81 -40.03
N VAL A 128 -9.93 -10.61 -39.54
CA VAL A 128 -9.28 -10.44 -38.23
C VAL A 128 -10.18 -10.94 -37.09
N LYS A 129 -11.48 -10.62 -37.11
CA LYS A 129 -12.42 -11.14 -36.11
C LYS A 129 -12.53 -12.67 -36.16
N LYS A 130 -12.63 -13.24 -37.36
CA LYS A 130 -12.72 -14.69 -37.55
C LYS A 130 -11.43 -15.38 -37.09
N PHE A 131 -10.27 -14.81 -37.40
CA PHE A 131 -8.97 -15.26 -36.93
C PHE A 131 -8.91 -15.31 -35.40
N ILE A 132 -9.26 -14.22 -34.71
CA ILE A 132 -9.26 -14.16 -33.24
C ILE A 132 -10.21 -15.22 -32.63
N LYS A 133 -11.34 -15.48 -33.30
CA LYS A 133 -12.28 -16.52 -32.87
C LYS A 133 -11.74 -17.94 -33.09
N THR A 134 -11.02 -18.17 -34.18
CA THR A 134 -10.41 -19.46 -34.51
C THR A 134 -9.19 -19.76 -33.64
N TYR A 135 -8.37 -18.75 -33.36
CA TYR A 135 -7.18 -18.82 -32.53
C TYR A 135 -7.34 -17.89 -31.31
N PRO A 136 -8.16 -18.30 -30.32
CA PRO A 136 -8.39 -17.49 -29.14
C PRO A 136 -7.11 -17.40 -28.28
N PRO A 137 -7.00 -16.41 -27.38
CA PRO A 137 -5.79 -16.18 -26.58
C PRO A 137 -5.25 -17.42 -25.86
N GLU A 138 -6.13 -18.25 -25.32
CA GLU A 138 -5.79 -19.44 -24.54
C GLU A 138 -4.95 -20.45 -25.33
N THR A 139 -5.11 -20.50 -26.66
CA THR A 139 -4.40 -21.45 -27.52
C THR A 139 -3.10 -20.86 -28.09
N ARG A 140 -2.89 -19.56 -27.95
CA ARG A 140 -1.75 -18.83 -28.51
C ARG A 140 -0.69 -18.50 -27.48
N VAL A 141 -1.08 -18.41 -26.20
CA VAL A 141 -0.21 -17.97 -25.11
C VAL A 141 0.66 -19.12 -24.62
N VAL A 142 1.95 -18.84 -24.42
CA VAL A 142 2.93 -19.82 -23.91
C VAL A 142 2.58 -20.26 -22.49
N GLU A 143 2.82 -21.52 -22.17
CA GLU A 143 2.57 -22.05 -20.83
C GLU A 143 3.37 -21.28 -19.77
N GLY A 144 2.76 -21.06 -18.59
CA GLY A 144 3.41 -20.37 -17.46
C GLY A 144 3.40 -18.83 -17.52
N VAL A 145 3.39 -18.20 -18.70
CA VAL A 145 3.51 -16.72 -18.81
C VAL A 145 2.38 -15.97 -18.11
N LYS A 146 1.15 -16.51 -18.14
CA LYS A 146 0.01 -15.92 -17.44
C LYS A 146 0.19 -15.93 -15.91
N SER A 147 0.73 -17.03 -15.38
CA SER A 147 1.06 -17.15 -13.94
C SER A 147 2.12 -16.11 -13.57
N PHE A 148 3.18 -16.05 -14.36
CA PHE A 148 4.29 -15.13 -14.15
C PHE A 148 3.86 -13.65 -14.22
N ILE A 149 3.08 -13.25 -15.22
CA ILE A 149 2.52 -11.90 -15.32
C ILE A 149 1.61 -11.59 -14.12
N THR A 150 0.80 -12.55 -13.69
CA THR A 150 -0.04 -12.39 -12.49
C THR A 150 0.83 -12.19 -11.24
N ALA A 151 1.95 -12.92 -11.11
CA ALA A 151 2.91 -12.78 -10.01
C ALA A 151 3.65 -11.44 -10.03
N LEU A 152 3.97 -10.89 -11.20
CA LEU A 152 4.51 -9.53 -11.34
C LEU A 152 3.49 -8.48 -10.89
N GLN A 153 2.27 -8.55 -11.44
CA GLN A 153 1.18 -7.65 -11.09
C GLN A 153 0.82 -7.73 -9.61
N SER A 154 0.92 -8.92 -8.99
CA SER A 154 0.64 -9.10 -7.56
C SER A 154 1.64 -8.36 -6.66
N ARG A 155 2.85 -8.10 -7.16
CA ARG A 155 3.91 -7.31 -6.51
C ARG A 155 3.83 -5.82 -6.84
N GLY A 156 2.86 -5.41 -7.64
CA GLY A 156 2.72 -4.02 -8.10
C GLY A 156 3.65 -3.65 -9.26
N ILE A 157 4.40 -4.62 -9.79
CA ILE A 157 5.30 -4.43 -10.95
C ILE A 157 4.43 -4.18 -12.19
N LYS A 158 4.77 -3.13 -12.94
CA LYS A 158 4.00 -2.73 -14.12
C LYS A 158 4.40 -3.56 -15.33
N VAL A 159 3.41 -4.16 -15.99
CA VAL A 159 3.63 -5.01 -17.16
C VAL A 159 3.27 -4.23 -18.42
N TYR A 160 4.18 -4.26 -19.39
CA TYR A 160 4.02 -3.66 -20.72
C TYR A 160 4.23 -4.72 -21.80
N LEU A 161 3.47 -4.60 -22.89
CA LEU A 161 3.66 -5.42 -24.08
C LEU A 161 4.21 -4.54 -25.18
N ILE A 162 5.36 -4.88 -25.74
CA ILE A 162 6.05 -4.09 -26.78
C ILE A 162 6.39 -5.03 -27.94
N THR A 163 5.69 -4.90 -29.06
CA THR A 163 5.82 -5.81 -30.22
C THR A 163 5.88 -5.05 -31.55
N GLY A 164 6.59 -5.62 -32.52
CA GLY A 164 6.54 -5.21 -33.94
C GLY A 164 5.29 -5.70 -34.68
N GLY A 165 4.48 -6.55 -34.06
CA GLY A 165 3.18 -7.00 -34.56
C GLY A 165 2.07 -5.95 -34.39
N PHE A 166 0.83 -6.37 -34.65
CA PHE A 166 -0.31 -5.48 -34.77
C PHE A 166 -1.24 -5.50 -33.56
N ARG A 167 -1.63 -4.30 -33.12
CA ARG A 167 -2.50 -4.04 -31.97
C ARG A 167 -3.82 -4.81 -32.05
N GLU A 168 -4.42 -4.91 -33.23
CA GLU A 168 -5.66 -5.64 -33.49
C GLU A 168 -5.56 -7.12 -33.08
N LEU A 169 -4.41 -7.74 -33.29
CA LEU A 169 -4.13 -9.14 -32.93
C LEU A 169 -3.73 -9.28 -31.46
N MET A 170 -3.27 -8.18 -30.85
CA MET A 170 -2.69 -8.17 -29.51
C MET A 170 -3.63 -7.80 -28.38
N LEU A 171 -4.60 -6.93 -28.63
CA LEU A 171 -5.55 -6.52 -27.59
C LEU A 171 -6.31 -7.70 -26.94
N PRO A 172 -6.71 -8.78 -27.66
CA PRO A 172 -7.27 -9.96 -27.03
C PRO A 172 -6.31 -10.65 -26.05
N ILE A 173 -5.03 -10.78 -26.42
CA ILE A 173 -3.98 -11.36 -25.56
C ILE A 173 -3.76 -10.49 -24.32
N ALA A 174 -3.64 -9.17 -24.49
CA ALA A 174 -3.46 -8.22 -23.39
C ALA A 174 -4.60 -8.32 -22.37
N ARG A 175 -5.86 -8.38 -22.83
CA ARG A 175 -7.04 -8.57 -21.96
C ARG A 175 -7.00 -9.92 -21.24
N TYR A 176 -6.63 -10.99 -21.93
CA TYR A 176 -6.50 -12.32 -21.33
C TYR A 176 -5.46 -12.38 -20.20
N LEU A 177 -4.41 -11.56 -20.31
CA LEU A 177 -3.32 -11.42 -19.33
C LEU A 177 -3.57 -10.29 -18.31
N ASN A 178 -4.75 -9.65 -18.32
CA ASN A 178 -5.08 -8.48 -17.51
C ASN A 178 -4.09 -7.30 -17.65
N VAL A 179 -3.45 -7.17 -18.82
CA VAL A 179 -2.59 -6.03 -19.14
C VAL A 179 -3.46 -4.90 -19.71
N PRO A 180 -3.43 -3.69 -19.12
CA PRO A 180 -4.20 -2.55 -19.63
C PRO A 180 -3.83 -2.21 -21.07
N THR A 181 -4.81 -1.77 -21.86
CA THR A 181 -4.60 -1.48 -23.29
C THR A 181 -3.63 -0.33 -23.56
N GLU A 182 -3.53 0.60 -22.61
CA GLU A 182 -2.59 1.71 -22.58
C GLU A 182 -1.14 1.27 -22.32
N ASN A 183 -0.93 0.04 -21.84
CA ASN A 183 0.38 -0.57 -21.65
C ASN A 183 0.81 -1.42 -22.85
N VAL A 184 0.08 -1.37 -23.97
CA VAL A 184 0.41 -2.07 -25.20
C VAL A 184 1.00 -1.10 -26.22
N PHE A 185 2.24 -1.36 -26.62
CA PHE A 185 2.96 -0.69 -27.69
C PHE A 185 3.09 -1.67 -28.86
N ALA A 186 2.35 -1.39 -29.93
CA ALA A 186 2.25 -2.26 -31.09
C ALA A 186 1.87 -1.40 -32.31
N ASN A 187 2.22 -1.86 -33.50
CA ASN A 187 1.80 -1.25 -34.75
C ASN A 187 0.29 -1.29 -34.88
N ARG A 188 -0.30 -0.38 -35.66
CA ARG A 188 -1.75 -0.31 -35.86
C ARG A 188 -2.09 -0.47 -37.33
N MET A 189 -3.02 -1.37 -37.63
CA MET A 189 -3.54 -1.52 -38.98
C MET A 189 -4.34 -0.27 -39.37
N MET A 190 -4.06 0.27 -40.56
CA MET A 190 -4.84 1.35 -41.15
C MET A 190 -5.90 0.79 -42.09
N TRP A 191 -7.14 1.19 -41.85
CA TRP A 191 -8.30 0.73 -42.61
C TRP A 191 -8.84 1.86 -43.47
N GLN A 192 -9.25 1.52 -44.70
CA GLN A 192 -10.21 2.32 -45.44
C GLN A 192 -11.57 2.21 -44.75
N TRP A 193 -12.29 3.34 -44.67
CA TRP A 193 -13.61 3.43 -44.05
C TRP A 193 -14.67 3.67 -45.12
N ASP A 194 -15.79 2.99 -44.99
CA ASP A 194 -16.99 3.29 -45.77
C ASP A 194 -17.63 4.57 -45.22
N GLU A 195 -17.79 5.59 -46.07
CA GLU A 195 -18.26 6.92 -45.65
C GLU A 195 -19.72 6.93 -45.16
N VAL A 196 -20.51 5.89 -45.50
CA VAL A 196 -21.94 5.82 -45.16
C VAL A 196 -22.16 5.03 -43.88
N THR A 197 -21.56 3.84 -43.80
CA THR A 197 -21.69 2.92 -42.66
C THR A 197 -20.70 3.22 -41.55
N MET A 198 -19.67 4.02 -41.82
CA MET A 198 -18.56 4.31 -40.92
C MET A 198 -17.88 3.02 -40.41
N MET A 199 -17.87 1.98 -41.25
CA MET A 199 -17.25 0.70 -40.96
C MET A 199 -15.94 0.54 -41.73
N PRO A 200 -14.91 -0.09 -41.14
CA PRO A 200 -13.68 -0.38 -41.85
C PRO A 200 -13.92 -1.48 -42.89
N THR A 201 -13.34 -1.34 -44.09
CA THR A 201 -13.60 -2.22 -45.24
C THR A 201 -12.35 -2.95 -45.74
N LYS A 202 -11.27 -2.21 -46.01
CA LYS A 202 -10.04 -2.76 -46.61
C LYS A 202 -8.80 -2.28 -45.85
N LEU A 203 -7.83 -3.15 -45.66
CA LEU A 203 -6.51 -2.78 -45.15
C LEU A 203 -5.77 -1.92 -46.19
N VAL A 204 -5.24 -0.78 -45.78
CA VAL A 204 -4.52 0.16 -46.67
C VAL A 204 -3.07 0.39 -46.25
N GLY A 205 -2.65 -0.14 -45.11
CA GLY A 205 -1.29 0.01 -44.59
C GLY A 205 -1.26 -0.08 -43.07
N PHE A 206 -0.30 0.60 -42.46
CA PHE A 206 -0.13 0.69 -41.02
C PHE A 206 0.27 2.10 -40.56
N ASP A 207 0.09 2.38 -39.28
CA ASP A 207 0.49 3.64 -38.66
C ASP A 207 2.00 3.71 -38.46
N ASP A 208 2.67 4.48 -39.31
CA ASP A 208 4.12 4.69 -39.28
C ASP A 208 4.59 5.53 -38.08
N SER A 209 3.68 6.21 -37.39
CA SER A 209 3.99 7.02 -36.21
C SER A 209 4.18 6.19 -34.93
N GLU A 210 3.73 4.94 -34.92
CA GLU A 210 3.97 4.00 -33.83
C GLU A 210 5.47 3.70 -33.73
N PRO A 211 6.08 3.66 -32.52
CA PRO A 211 7.52 3.44 -32.39
C PRO A 211 7.99 2.13 -33.02
N THR A 212 7.21 1.06 -32.84
CA THR A 212 7.57 -0.30 -33.25
C THR A 212 7.39 -0.56 -34.75
N SER A 213 7.11 0.48 -35.55
CA SER A 213 6.97 0.41 -37.01
C SER A 213 8.32 0.43 -37.74
N ARG A 214 9.41 0.70 -37.00
CA ARG A 214 10.75 0.94 -37.52
C ARG A 214 11.83 0.36 -36.59
N ASN A 215 13.04 0.28 -37.10
CA ASN A 215 14.22 -0.13 -36.32
C ASN A 215 14.40 0.77 -35.07
N GLN A 216 14.90 0.21 -33.97
CA GLN A 216 15.00 0.89 -32.66
C GLN A 216 13.66 1.28 -32.02
N GLY A 217 12.54 0.74 -32.51
CA GLY A 217 11.21 1.05 -32.00
C GLY A 217 10.93 0.59 -30.56
N LYS A 218 11.47 -0.57 -30.15
CA LYS A 218 11.32 -1.11 -28.79
C LYS A 218 12.04 -0.22 -27.75
N PRO A 219 13.32 0.14 -27.91
CA PRO A 219 13.97 1.11 -27.01
C PRO A 219 13.26 2.47 -26.97
N GLU A 220 12.76 2.99 -28.10
CA GLU A 220 11.97 4.23 -28.10
C GLU A 220 10.68 4.09 -27.30
N ALA A 221 9.97 2.96 -27.41
CA ALA A 221 8.77 2.69 -26.61
C ALA A 221 9.09 2.69 -25.11
N ILE A 222 10.20 2.07 -24.70
CA ILE A 222 10.65 2.08 -23.30
C ILE A 222 11.02 3.49 -22.83
N ALA A 223 11.71 4.28 -23.65
CA ALA A 223 11.99 5.68 -23.33
C ALA A 223 10.70 6.48 -23.09
N ARG A 224 9.68 6.29 -23.96
CA ARG A 224 8.34 6.91 -23.76
C ARG A 224 7.64 6.43 -22.49
N ILE A 225 7.84 5.17 -22.07
CA ILE A 225 7.31 4.65 -20.80
C ILE A 225 7.96 5.37 -19.62
N ARG A 226 9.29 5.55 -19.64
CA ARG A 226 10.06 6.24 -18.57
C ARG A 226 9.78 7.74 -18.52
N ASP A 227 9.52 8.37 -19.66
CA ASP A 227 9.13 9.79 -19.69
C ASP A 227 7.79 10.04 -18.97
N ARG A 228 6.88 9.07 -19.03
CA ARG A 228 5.54 9.17 -18.43
C ARG A 228 5.49 8.68 -16.99
N ASN A 229 6.46 7.86 -16.59
CA ASN A 229 6.44 7.16 -15.31
C ASN A 229 7.84 7.20 -14.65
N PRO A 230 7.95 7.56 -13.37
CA PRO A 230 9.22 7.65 -12.67
C PRO A 230 9.74 6.25 -12.25
N TYR A 231 9.92 5.34 -13.21
CA TYR A 231 10.50 4.02 -12.98
C TYR A 231 12.02 4.12 -12.88
N ASN A 232 12.59 3.53 -11.84
CA ASN A 232 14.04 3.44 -11.67
C ASN A 232 14.59 2.27 -12.47
N THR A 233 13.91 1.11 -12.42
CA THR A 233 14.37 -0.12 -13.08
C THR A 233 13.31 -0.67 -14.03
N VAL A 234 13.66 -0.83 -15.31
CA VAL A 234 12.84 -1.47 -16.35
C VAL A 234 13.57 -2.67 -16.93
N VAL A 235 12.92 -3.83 -16.93
CA VAL A 235 13.46 -5.08 -17.51
C VAL A 235 12.77 -5.37 -18.83
N MET A 236 13.52 -5.74 -19.86
CA MET A 236 12.99 -6.26 -21.13
C MET A 236 13.11 -7.78 -21.17
N ILE A 237 12.04 -8.48 -21.59
CA ILE A 237 12.02 -9.93 -21.78
C ILE A 237 11.58 -10.23 -23.22
N GLY A 238 12.39 -10.95 -23.99
CA GLY A 238 12.08 -11.26 -25.39
C GLY A 238 13.02 -12.31 -26.00
N ASP A 239 12.70 -12.83 -27.17
CA ASP A 239 13.51 -13.83 -27.87
C ASP A 239 14.41 -13.24 -28.96
N GLY A 240 14.10 -12.03 -29.44
CA GLY A 240 14.65 -11.46 -30.67
C GLY A 240 15.82 -10.49 -30.49
N ALA A 241 16.47 -10.18 -31.62
CA ALA A 241 17.54 -9.17 -31.65
C ALA A 241 17.01 -7.75 -31.35
N THR A 242 15.79 -7.43 -31.76
CA THR A 242 15.15 -6.13 -31.48
C THR A 242 14.86 -5.93 -29.98
N ASP A 243 14.73 -7.02 -29.21
CA ASP A 243 14.58 -6.98 -27.75
C ASP A 243 15.90 -6.74 -27.05
N LEU A 244 16.96 -7.39 -27.53
CA LEU A 244 18.32 -7.17 -27.08
C LEU A 244 18.78 -5.72 -27.34
N GLU A 245 18.34 -5.11 -28.45
CA GLU A 245 18.58 -3.69 -28.73
C GLU A 245 17.97 -2.75 -27.66
N ALA A 246 16.93 -3.19 -26.96
CA ALA A 246 16.22 -2.37 -25.98
C ALA A 246 17.10 -1.93 -24.80
N VAL A 247 18.21 -2.62 -24.51
CA VAL A 247 19.18 -2.24 -23.46
C VAL A 247 20.40 -1.47 -24.00
N GLN A 248 20.51 -1.27 -25.32
CA GLN A 248 21.72 -0.72 -25.95
C GLN A 248 21.68 0.81 -26.12
N ILE A 249 20.55 1.45 -25.79
CA ILE A 249 20.31 2.89 -25.99
C ILE A 249 20.02 3.58 -24.65
N ASP A 250 20.48 4.83 -24.53
CA ASP A 250 20.16 5.68 -23.40
C ASP A 250 18.65 5.95 -23.31
N GLY A 251 18.05 5.69 -22.14
CA GLY A 251 16.60 5.72 -21.95
C GLY A 251 15.87 4.39 -22.23
N GLY A 252 16.59 3.36 -22.70
CA GLY A 252 16.08 1.99 -22.86
C GLY A 252 15.91 1.22 -21.53
N ALA A 253 15.81 -0.11 -21.63
CA ALA A 253 15.74 -1.02 -20.48
C ALA A 253 17.10 -1.09 -19.76
N ASP A 254 17.06 -1.40 -18.46
CA ASP A 254 18.25 -1.55 -17.61
C ASP A 254 18.83 -2.97 -17.65
N MET A 255 18.03 -3.95 -18.09
CA MET A 255 18.40 -5.37 -18.16
C MET A 255 17.57 -6.09 -19.21
N PHE A 256 18.18 -7.03 -19.93
CA PHE A 256 17.54 -7.88 -20.92
C PHE A 256 17.59 -9.35 -20.52
N ILE A 257 16.41 -9.98 -20.48
CA ILE A 257 16.24 -11.42 -20.28
C ILE A 257 15.87 -12.06 -21.61
N GLY A 258 16.75 -12.91 -22.13
CA GLY A 258 16.47 -13.70 -23.32
C GLY A 258 15.53 -14.85 -22.99
N TYR A 259 14.41 -14.95 -23.71
CA TYR A 259 13.46 -16.05 -23.60
C TYR A 259 13.61 -17.01 -24.77
N GLY A 260 13.93 -18.27 -24.47
CA GLY A 260 14.17 -19.33 -25.45
C GLY A 260 13.17 -20.48 -25.42
N GLY A 261 12.00 -20.31 -24.78
CA GLY A 261 11.05 -21.41 -24.58
C GLY A 261 10.28 -21.81 -25.84
N VAL A 262 10.16 -20.90 -26.82
CA VAL A 262 9.55 -21.19 -28.13
C VAL A 262 10.65 -21.42 -29.18
N ILE A 263 11.54 -20.45 -29.35
CA ILE A 263 12.64 -20.50 -30.31
C ILE A 263 13.94 -20.05 -29.66
N VAL A 264 15.04 -20.78 -29.91
CA VAL A 264 16.37 -20.44 -29.40
C VAL A 264 17.14 -19.72 -30.49
N ARG A 265 17.49 -18.45 -30.25
CA ARG A 265 18.35 -17.66 -31.14
C ARG A 265 19.77 -17.58 -30.56
N PRO A 266 20.78 -18.23 -31.16
CA PRO A 266 22.12 -18.33 -30.55
C PRO A 266 22.78 -17.00 -30.23
N ALA A 267 22.69 -16.01 -31.12
CA ALA A 267 23.26 -14.68 -30.90
C ALA A 267 22.60 -13.92 -29.75
N VAL A 268 21.27 -14.03 -29.61
CA VAL A 268 20.52 -13.41 -28.50
C VAL A 268 20.84 -14.12 -27.19
N LYS A 269 20.90 -15.46 -27.23
CA LYS A 269 21.27 -16.28 -26.07
C LYS A 269 22.63 -15.91 -25.51
N GLU A 270 23.63 -15.71 -26.38
CA GLU A 270 24.98 -15.35 -25.95
C GLU A 270 25.06 -13.94 -25.35
N ALA A 271 24.25 -13.01 -25.87
CA ALA A 271 24.30 -11.60 -25.50
C ALA A 271 23.35 -11.19 -24.35
N ALA A 272 22.38 -12.03 -23.97
CA ALA A 272 21.44 -11.73 -22.90
C ALA A 272 22.11 -11.69 -21.51
N ASP A 273 21.67 -10.78 -20.64
CA ASP A 273 22.14 -10.70 -19.25
C ASP A 273 21.74 -11.95 -18.45
N TRP A 274 20.55 -12.48 -18.75
CA TRP A 274 20.04 -13.74 -18.24
C TRP A 274 19.24 -14.44 -19.33
N TYR A 275 19.44 -15.74 -19.50
CA TYR A 275 18.71 -16.54 -20.48
C TYR A 275 17.88 -17.64 -19.81
N VAL A 276 16.59 -17.71 -20.16
CA VAL A 276 15.65 -18.70 -19.62
C VAL A 276 14.85 -19.38 -20.73
N THR A 277 14.39 -20.59 -20.49
CA THR A 277 13.52 -21.34 -21.41
C THR A 277 12.15 -21.63 -20.82
N ASP A 278 11.93 -21.27 -19.56
CA ASP A 278 10.72 -21.54 -18.80
C ASP A 278 10.42 -20.35 -17.88
N TYR A 279 9.17 -19.88 -17.88
CA TYR A 279 8.72 -18.80 -17.01
C TYR A 279 8.76 -19.18 -15.53
N ALA A 280 8.68 -20.47 -15.19
CA ALA A 280 8.83 -20.94 -13.81
C ALA A 280 10.18 -20.56 -13.20
N ILE A 281 11.24 -20.47 -14.02
CA ILE A 281 12.56 -20.01 -13.58
C ILE A 281 12.49 -18.56 -13.11
N LEU A 282 11.88 -17.68 -13.92
CA LEU A 282 11.70 -16.27 -13.57
C LEU A 282 10.76 -16.09 -12.37
N GLU A 283 9.67 -16.84 -12.32
CA GLU A 283 8.71 -16.79 -11.23
C GLU A 283 9.35 -17.21 -9.90
N SER A 284 10.19 -18.25 -9.90
CA SER A 284 10.93 -18.70 -8.72
C SER A 284 11.97 -17.68 -8.21
N ALA A 285 12.47 -16.84 -9.11
CA ALA A 285 13.45 -15.79 -8.82
C ALA A 285 12.82 -14.48 -8.31
N LEU A 286 11.49 -14.33 -8.41
CA LEU A 286 10.81 -13.16 -7.87
C LEU A 286 11.00 -13.06 -6.36
N LYS A 287 11.15 -11.82 -5.87
CA LYS A 287 11.25 -11.55 -4.44
C LYS A 287 10.00 -12.09 -3.73
N ARG A 288 10.23 -12.86 -2.66
CA ARG A 288 9.20 -13.31 -1.72
C ARG A 288 9.36 -12.51 -0.44
N PHE A 289 8.30 -11.82 -0.01
CA PHE A 289 8.36 -10.96 1.16
C PHE A 289 8.39 -11.78 2.45
N LYS A 290 9.45 -11.64 3.23
CA LYS A 290 9.58 -12.23 4.57
C LYS A 290 8.83 -11.40 5.60
N VAL A 291 7.86 -12.02 6.28
CA VAL A 291 7.00 -11.36 7.27
C VAL A 291 7.43 -11.74 8.68
N THR A 292 7.65 -10.73 9.52
CA THR A 292 7.96 -10.91 10.93
C THR A 292 7.02 -10.10 11.83
N MET A 293 6.36 -10.77 12.75
CA MET A 293 5.58 -10.14 13.83
C MET A 293 6.43 -9.90 15.07
N ILE A 294 6.46 -8.65 15.51
CA ILE A 294 7.12 -8.20 16.73
C ILE A 294 6.05 -8.07 17.83
N GLY A 295 5.78 -9.19 18.49
CA GLY A 295 4.80 -9.31 19.56
C GLY A 295 4.05 -10.64 19.50
N SER A 296 3.58 -11.10 20.66
CA SER A 296 2.91 -12.40 20.81
C SER A 296 1.69 -12.33 21.74
N GLY A 297 1.13 -11.14 21.95
CA GLY A 297 -0.10 -10.96 22.73
C GLY A 297 -1.35 -11.42 21.95
N ALA A 298 -2.52 -11.35 22.59
CA ALA A 298 -3.78 -11.83 22.01
C ALA A 298 -4.05 -11.27 20.60
N TRP A 299 -3.87 -9.96 20.41
CA TRP A 299 -4.05 -9.31 19.11
C TRP A 299 -2.95 -9.69 18.11
N ALA A 300 -1.70 -9.83 18.55
CA ALA A 300 -0.61 -10.27 17.68
C ALA A 300 -0.86 -11.67 17.14
N CYS A 301 -1.33 -12.59 18.00
CA CYS A 301 -1.72 -13.94 17.61
C CYS A 301 -2.90 -13.94 16.62
N ALA A 302 -3.93 -13.13 16.87
CA ALA A 302 -5.08 -13.02 15.95
C ALA A 302 -4.68 -12.41 14.59
N ALA A 303 -3.84 -11.38 14.57
CA ALA A 303 -3.31 -10.82 13.33
C ALA A 303 -2.35 -11.79 12.62
N MET A 304 -1.61 -12.61 13.38
CA MET A 304 -0.74 -13.65 12.85
C MET A 304 -1.55 -14.74 12.13
N THR A 305 -2.75 -15.09 12.61
CA THR A 305 -3.59 -16.09 11.90
C THR A 305 -4.04 -15.58 10.53
N LEU A 306 -4.36 -14.28 10.42
CA LEU A 306 -4.69 -13.63 9.14
C LEU A 306 -3.48 -13.65 8.19
N ALA A 307 -2.32 -13.21 8.69
CA ALA A 307 -1.07 -13.19 7.92
C ALA A 307 -0.63 -14.58 7.46
N SER A 308 -0.70 -15.57 8.36
CA SER A 308 -0.41 -16.98 8.11
C SER A 308 -1.32 -17.58 7.04
N TYR A 309 -2.63 -17.33 7.14
CA TYR A 309 -3.60 -17.78 6.16
C TYR A 309 -3.31 -17.20 4.77
N ASN A 310 -3.09 -15.90 4.67
CA ASN A 310 -2.84 -15.24 3.39
C ASN A 310 -1.47 -15.55 2.81
N ALA A 311 -0.41 -15.66 3.63
CA ALA A 311 0.91 -16.07 3.16
C ALA A 311 0.87 -17.45 2.48
N ARG A 312 0.10 -18.40 3.04
CA ARG A 312 -0.13 -19.71 2.43
C ARG A 312 -1.02 -19.65 1.19
N ARG A 313 -2.10 -18.85 1.22
CA ARG A 313 -3.02 -18.70 0.09
C ARG A 313 -2.32 -18.08 -1.13
N GLU A 314 -1.46 -17.09 -0.90
CA GLU A 314 -0.66 -16.42 -1.91
C GLU A 314 0.60 -17.21 -2.33
N ASN A 315 0.78 -18.45 -1.86
CA ASN A 315 1.93 -19.26 -2.28
C ASN A 315 1.89 -19.55 -3.81
N SER A 316 0.70 -19.60 -4.41
CA SER A 316 0.52 -19.72 -5.86
C SER A 316 1.07 -18.55 -6.65
N THR A 317 1.18 -17.36 -6.05
CA THR A 317 1.84 -16.18 -6.67
C THR A 317 3.26 -15.95 -6.13
N GLY A 318 3.66 -16.77 -5.14
CA GLY A 318 4.90 -16.67 -4.40
C GLY A 318 5.11 -15.35 -3.65
N LEU A 319 4.05 -14.56 -3.40
CA LEU A 319 4.20 -13.18 -2.92
C LEU A 319 4.91 -13.12 -1.56
N PHE A 320 4.53 -14.00 -0.63
CA PHE A 320 5.14 -14.08 0.70
C PHE A 320 6.00 -15.34 0.80
N SER A 321 6.99 -15.31 1.70
CA SER A 321 7.69 -16.54 2.11
C SER A 321 6.71 -17.50 2.79
N GLU A 322 6.93 -18.81 2.60
CA GLU A 322 6.06 -19.83 3.20
C GLU A 322 6.06 -19.69 4.73
N GLU A 323 7.24 -19.68 5.34
CA GLU A 323 7.41 -19.43 6.77
C GLU A 323 7.29 -17.94 7.11
N ILE A 324 6.54 -17.65 8.18
CA ILE A 324 6.46 -16.32 8.78
C ILE A 324 6.83 -16.38 10.26
N HIS A 325 7.56 -15.38 10.73
CA HIS A 325 8.16 -15.43 12.06
C HIS A 325 7.38 -14.59 13.07
N MET A 326 7.38 -15.03 14.33
CA MET A 326 6.81 -14.31 15.45
C MET A 326 7.83 -14.23 16.58
N TRP A 327 8.19 -13.00 16.96
CA TRP A 327 8.99 -12.78 18.15
C TRP A 327 8.13 -12.98 19.40
N VAL A 328 8.54 -13.93 20.25
CA VAL A 328 7.84 -14.29 21.49
C VAL A 328 8.79 -14.09 22.65
N ARG A 329 8.42 -13.25 23.63
CA ARG A 329 9.25 -13.12 24.83
C ARG A 329 9.23 -14.42 25.63
N GLU A 330 10.40 -15.03 25.76
CA GLU A 330 10.55 -16.37 26.34
C GLU A 330 10.03 -16.46 27.78
N ARG A 331 9.33 -17.56 28.07
CA ARG A 331 8.83 -17.92 29.40
C ARG A 331 8.70 -19.43 29.51
N ASP A 332 8.77 -19.93 30.74
CA ASP A 332 8.40 -21.31 31.04
C ASP A 332 6.87 -21.44 31.12
N VAL A 333 6.33 -22.47 30.46
CA VAL A 333 4.93 -22.85 30.48
C VAL A 333 4.81 -24.38 30.64
N GLU A 334 3.60 -24.87 30.87
CA GLU A 334 3.36 -26.32 30.83
C GLU A 334 3.76 -26.88 29.46
N GLY A 335 4.63 -27.89 29.46
CA GLY A 335 5.17 -28.49 28.24
C GLY A 335 6.52 -27.94 27.76
N GLY A 336 7.13 -26.94 28.44
CA GLY A 336 8.49 -26.48 28.17
C GLY A 336 8.62 -24.96 27.98
N LYS A 337 9.56 -24.53 27.12
CA LYS A 337 9.67 -23.13 26.70
C LYS A 337 8.47 -22.74 25.84
N LEU A 338 7.99 -21.52 26.01
CA LEU A 338 6.79 -21.03 25.33
C LEU A 338 6.93 -21.11 23.81
N THR A 339 8.09 -20.77 23.26
CA THR A 339 8.33 -20.86 21.82
C THR A 339 8.27 -22.30 21.32
N ASP A 340 8.82 -23.25 22.06
CA ASP A 340 8.80 -24.67 21.69
C ASP A 340 7.37 -25.21 21.71
N VAL A 341 6.58 -24.83 22.71
CA VAL A 341 5.16 -25.19 22.77
C VAL A 341 4.39 -24.60 21.60
N ILE A 342 4.61 -23.33 21.26
CA ILE A 342 3.95 -22.70 20.11
C ILE A 342 4.36 -23.39 18.80
N ASN A 343 5.65 -23.67 18.60
CA ASN A 343 6.14 -24.31 17.37
C ASN A 343 5.63 -25.75 17.22
N LYS A 344 5.42 -26.47 18.34
CA LYS A 344 4.90 -27.84 18.33
C LYS A 344 3.38 -27.91 18.14
N THR A 345 2.65 -26.98 18.74
CA THR A 345 1.18 -27.03 18.81
C THR A 345 0.49 -26.08 17.83
N HIS A 346 1.24 -25.12 17.28
CA HIS A 346 0.75 -23.96 16.53
C HIS A 346 -0.30 -23.15 17.30
N GLN A 347 -0.25 -23.15 18.64
CA GLN A 347 -1.19 -22.43 19.49
C GLN A 347 -0.47 -21.63 20.56
N HIS A 348 -1.01 -20.44 20.90
CA HIS A 348 -0.51 -19.68 22.04
C HIS A 348 -1.33 -19.99 23.30
N PRO A 349 -0.84 -20.81 24.24
CA PRO A 349 -1.66 -21.38 25.33
C PRO A 349 -2.20 -20.35 26.31
N ARG A 350 -1.53 -19.19 26.45
CA ARG A 350 -1.91 -18.13 27.40
C ARG A 350 -2.73 -17.00 26.78
N TYR A 351 -2.28 -16.41 25.68
CA TYR A 351 -2.84 -15.16 25.16
C TYR A 351 -3.95 -15.35 24.14
N LEU A 352 -4.02 -16.51 23.47
CA LEU A 352 -5.09 -16.84 22.54
C LEU A 352 -5.31 -18.38 22.51
N PRO A 353 -5.76 -18.98 23.63
CA PRO A 353 -5.89 -20.42 23.76
C PRO A 353 -6.91 -21.01 22.78
N GLY A 354 -6.62 -22.19 22.24
CA GLY A 354 -7.52 -22.94 21.35
C GLY A 354 -7.57 -22.45 19.90
N VAL A 355 -6.76 -21.44 19.54
CA VAL A 355 -6.71 -20.87 18.19
C VAL A 355 -5.44 -21.32 17.50
N ASP A 356 -5.59 -21.95 16.34
CA ASP A 356 -4.50 -22.36 15.46
C ASP A 356 -3.91 -21.13 14.74
N LEU A 357 -2.61 -20.88 14.96
CA LEU A 357 -1.82 -19.83 14.32
C LEU A 357 -1.47 -20.20 12.87
N GLY A 358 -1.52 -21.48 12.54
CA GLY A 358 -1.15 -22.06 11.26
C GLY A 358 0.26 -22.69 11.27
N PRO A 359 0.47 -23.71 10.41
CA PRO A 359 1.65 -24.57 10.45
C PRO A 359 2.94 -23.87 10.03
N ASN A 360 2.83 -22.73 9.33
CA ASN A 360 3.96 -21.97 8.80
C ASN A 360 4.40 -20.82 9.72
N VAL A 361 3.85 -20.73 10.93
CA VAL A 361 4.25 -19.74 11.93
C VAL A 361 5.40 -20.28 12.77
N VAL A 362 6.51 -19.55 12.81
CA VAL A 362 7.70 -19.91 13.58
C VAL A 362 7.89 -18.91 14.73
N ALA A 363 7.67 -19.36 15.96
CA ALA A 363 7.94 -18.61 17.18
C ALA A 363 9.43 -18.64 17.54
N ASN A 364 10.01 -17.48 17.83
CA ASN A 364 11.42 -17.33 18.15
C ASN A 364 11.61 -16.36 19.34
N PRO A 365 12.45 -16.71 20.35
CA PRO A 365 12.66 -15.86 21.51
C PRO A 365 13.61 -14.68 21.29
N ASP A 366 14.52 -14.78 20.31
CA ASP A 366 15.51 -13.77 20.01
C ASP A 366 14.98 -12.78 18.96
N LEU A 367 14.74 -11.55 19.39
CA LEU A 367 14.26 -10.45 18.56
C LEU A 367 15.15 -10.23 17.32
N LEU A 368 16.48 -10.23 17.47
CA LEU A 368 17.40 -9.87 16.38
C LEU A 368 17.42 -10.95 15.30
N SER A 369 17.43 -12.23 15.70
CA SER A 369 17.33 -13.31 14.74
C SER A 369 15.96 -13.36 14.05
N THR A 370 14.88 -13.01 14.76
CA THR A 370 13.50 -13.00 14.23
C THR A 370 13.31 -11.94 13.14
N VAL A 371 13.90 -10.76 13.29
CA VAL A 371 13.78 -9.66 12.30
C VAL A 371 14.81 -9.74 11.17
N LYS A 372 15.75 -10.69 11.25
CA LYS A 372 16.84 -10.81 10.28
C LYS A 372 16.26 -11.05 8.88
N ASP A 373 16.69 -10.22 7.94
CA ASP A 373 16.27 -10.25 6.53
C ASP A 373 14.76 -10.05 6.29
N ALA A 374 13.98 -9.65 7.30
CA ALA A 374 12.55 -9.41 7.17
C ALA A 374 12.27 -8.21 6.24
N ASP A 375 11.32 -8.38 5.32
CA ASP A 375 10.85 -7.31 4.43
C ASP A 375 9.66 -6.56 5.01
N VAL A 376 8.81 -7.26 5.79
CA VAL A 376 7.62 -6.70 6.42
C VAL A 376 7.69 -6.91 7.93
N LEU A 377 7.78 -5.82 8.68
CA LEU A 377 7.79 -5.82 10.14
C LEU A 377 6.42 -5.42 10.69
N VAL A 378 5.75 -6.34 11.36
CA VAL A 378 4.44 -6.12 11.99
C VAL A 378 4.64 -5.86 13.47
N PHE A 379 4.51 -4.60 13.90
CA PHE A 379 4.63 -4.24 15.31
C PHE A 379 3.28 -4.44 16.03
N CYS A 380 3.24 -5.34 16.99
CA CYS A 380 2.03 -5.63 17.78
C CYS A 380 2.36 -5.96 19.24
N ALA A 381 3.15 -5.10 19.88
CA ALA A 381 3.49 -5.18 21.29
C ALA A 381 2.76 -4.07 22.10
N PRO A 382 2.62 -4.21 23.43
CA PRO A 382 2.18 -3.09 24.26
C PRO A 382 3.06 -1.84 24.06
N HIS A 383 2.44 -0.66 23.89
CA HIS A 383 3.12 0.55 23.41
C HIS A 383 4.32 0.97 24.27
N GLN A 384 4.28 0.71 25.58
CA GLN A 384 5.34 1.04 26.53
C GLN A 384 6.67 0.33 26.23
N PHE A 385 6.65 -0.80 25.52
CA PHE A 385 7.86 -1.56 25.19
C PHE A 385 8.47 -1.17 23.83
N VAL A 386 7.71 -0.47 22.97
CA VAL A 386 8.10 -0.22 21.57
C VAL A 386 9.40 0.57 21.49
N ARG A 387 9.57 1.59 22.32
CA ARG A 387 10.82 2.38 22.36
C ARG A 387 12.05 1.50 22.62
N GLY A 388 11.94 0.55 23.56
CA GLY A 388 13.03 -0.36 23.90
C GLY A 388 13.30 -1.38 22.80
N ILE A 389 12.26 -1.83 22.11
CA ILE A 389 12.36 -2.71 20.94
C ILE A 389 13.05 -1.96 19.79
N CYS A 390 12.57 -0.77 19.42
CA CYS A 390 13.16 0.03 18.34
C CYS A 390 14.64 0.31 18.57
N LYS A 391 15.05 0.61 19.82
CA LYS A 391 16.46 0.82 20.17
C LYS A 391 17.35 -0.40 19.87
N GLN A 392 16.85 -1.61 20.08
CA GLN A 392 17.61 -2.84 19.79
C GLN A 392 17.70 -3.11 18.28
N LEU A 393 16.72 -2.63 17.51
CA LEU A 393 16.61 -2.86 16.08
C LEU A 393 17.37 -1.84 15.22
N VAL A 394 17.89 -0.74 15.80
CA VAL A 394 18.64 0.29 15.07
C VAL A 394 19.82 -0.33 14.32
N GLY A 395 19.87 -0.14 13.00
CA GLY A 395 20.93 -0.67 12.14
C GLY A 395 20.92 -2.20 11.95
N LYS A 396 19.86 -2.89 12.39
CA LYS A 396 19.69 -4.34 12.27
C LYS A 396 18.51 -4.75 11.37
N VAL A 397 17.80 -3.77 10.82
CA VAL A 397 16.67 -3.95 9.90
C VAL A 397 17.12 -3.59 8.49
N LYS A 398 16.57 -4.27 7.48
CA LYS A 398 16.83 -3.94 6.06
C LYS A 398 16.38 -2.52 5.76
N ARG A 399 17.13 -1.82 4.91
CA ARG A 399 16.82 -0.42 4.54
C ARG A 399 15.53 -0.29 3.71
N ASP A 400 15.22 -1.31 2.93
CA ASP A 400 14.02 -1.43 2.10
C ASP A 400 12.87 -2.18 2.80
N ALA A 401 13.00 -2.51 4.09
CA ALA A 401 11.91 -3.09 4.85
C ALA A 401 10.79 -2.05 5.05
N ILE A 402 9.57 -2.55 5.18
CA ILE A 402 8.40 -1.75 5.54
C ILE A 402 7.89 -2.17 6.90
N ALA A 403 7.28 -1.23 7.63
CA ALA A 403 6.65 -1.51 8.91
C ALA A 403 5.14 -1.28 8.85
N VAL A 404 4.42 -2.00 9.70
CA VAL A 404 3.04 -1.72 10.04
C VAL A 404 2.85 -1.82 11.56
N SER A 405 2.27 -0.79 12.18
CA SER A 405 1.94 -0.79 13.59
C SER A 405 0.47 -1.12 13.82
N LEU A 406 0.22 -2.16 14.62
CA LEU A 406 -1.10 -2.55 15.12
C LEU A 406 -1.35 -2.01 16.54
N ILE A 407 -0.47 -1.12 17.01
CA ILE A 407 -0.35 -0.72 18.41
C ILE A 407 -1.21 0.51 18.65
N LYS A 408 -2.19 0.38 19.55
CA LYS A 408 -3.03 1.50 20.00
C LYS A 408 -2.38 2.17 21.21
N GLY A 409 -2.01 3.44 21.10
CA GLY A 409 -1.29 4.19 22.12
C GLY A 409 -0.45 5.32 21.53
N MET A 410 0.05 6.21 22.37
CA MET A 410 1.03 7.23 22.00
C MET A 410 2.14 7.27 23.05
N HIS A 411 3.23 7.97 22.77
CA HIS A 411 4.27 8.26 23.74
C HIS A 411 4.38 9.77 23.94
N VAL A 412 4.22 10.25 25.17
CA VAL A 412 4.38 11.67 25.47
C VAL A 412 5.84 11.98 25.76
N ARG A 413 6.38 12.99 25.06
CA ARG A 413 7.71 13.55 25.30
C ARG A 413 7.60 15.00 25.80
N ALA A 414 8.74 15.55 26.21
CA ALA A 414 8.83 16.97 26.57
C ALA A 414 8.38 17.87 25.40
N GLU A 415 8.69 17.49 24.16
CA GLU A 415 8.39 18.24 22.94
C GLU A 415 6.95 18.05 22.43
N GLY A 416 6.21 17.07 22.95
CA GLY A 416 4.84 16.77 22.54
C GLY A 416 4.52 15.28 22.42
N PRO A 417 3.27 14.93 22.04
CA PRO A 417 2.91 13.55 21.73
C PRO A 417 3.67 13.04 20.52
N GLN A 418 4.12 11.80 20.61
CA GLN A 418 4.72 11.06 19.50
C GLN A 418 3.89 9.80 19.26
N MET A 419 3.44 9.64 18.02
CA MET A 419 2.76 8.41 17.58
C MET A 419 3.74 7.23 17.51
N ILE A 420 3.23 6.01 17.62
CA ILE A 420 4.07 4.80 17.60
C ILE A 420 4.62 4.57 16.19
N SER A 421 3.83 4.80 15.14
CA SER A 421 4.31 4.77 13.75
C SER A 421 5.48 5.73 13.53
N GLU A 422 5.34 6.99 13.98
CA GLU A 422 6.42 7.97 13.91
C GLU A 422 7.65 7.55 14.72
N MET A 423 7.45 6.93 15.88
CA MET A 423 8.56 6.39 16.66
C MET A 423 9.31 5.32 15.85
N ILE A 424 8.60 4.35 15.29
CA ILE A 424 9.18 3.27 14.48
C ILE A 424 9.93 3.86 13.29
N SER A 425 9.29 4.74 12.51
CA SER A 425 9.92 5.37 11.35
C SER A 425 11.16 6.18 11.70
N ARG A 426 11.14 6.97 12.79
CA ARG A 426 12.32 7.76 13.21
C ARG A 426 13.49 6.90 13.68
N TYR A 427 13.23 5.83 14.43
CA TYR A 427 14.31 4.98 14.94
C TYR A 427 14.90 4.06 13.88
N LEU A 428 14.05 3.51 13.00
CA LEU A 428 14.45 2.46 12.06
C LEU A 428 14.68 2.99 10.64
N ASN A 429 14.32 4.24 10.36
CA ASN A 429 14.44 4.88 9.04
C ASN A 429 13.74 4.09 7.92
N ILE A 430 12.51 3.65 8.20
CA ILE A 430 11.63 2.93 7.28
C ILE A 430 10.21 3.51 7.33
N ASP A 431 9.46 3.36 6.25
CA ASP A 431 8.04 3.75 6.22
C ASP A 431 7.23 2.85 7.18
N CYS A 432 6.32 3.45 7.94
CA CYS A 432 5.46 2.74 8.88
C CYS A 432 3.99 3.07 8.63
N SER A 433 3.26 2.11 8.07
CA SER A 433 1.80 2.14 8.03
C SER A 433 1.20 1.78 9.39
N VAL A 434 -0.12 1.92 9.54
CA VAL A 434 -0.85 1.51 10.76
C VAL A 434 -2.06 0.67 10.39
N LEU A 435 -2.42 -0.31 11.23
CA LEU A 435 -3.67 -1.07 11.10
C LEU A 435 -4.54 -0.83 12.34
N MET A 436 -5.66 -0.14 12.14
CA MET A 436 -6.55 0.35 13.20
C MET A 436 -8.01 0.02 12.86
N GLY A 437 -8.84 -0.36 13.83
CA GLY A 437 -10.23 -0.73 13.57
C GLY A 437 -10.95 -1.28 14.78
N ALA A 438 -12.23 -1.61 14.62
CA ALA A 438 -13.09 -2.20 15.65
C ALA A 438 -12.83 -3.71 15.83
N ASN A 439 -11.61 -4.08 16.21
CA ASN A 439 -11.08 -5.43 16.02
C ASN A 439 -10.69 -6.13 17.35
N ILE A 440 -11.69 -6.68 18.05
CA ILE A 440 -11.46 -7.49 19.26
C ILE A 440 -10.80 -8.82 18.87
N ALA A 441 -9.65 -9.13 19.48
CA ALA A 441 -8.84 -10.30 19.13
C ALA A 441 -9.60 -11.63 19.13
N SER A 442 -10.47 -11.86 20.11
CA SER A 442 -11.28 -13.09 20.18
C SER A 442 -12.30 -13.20 19.05
N GLY A 443 -12.91 -12.08 18.62
CA GLY A 443 -13.86 -12.08 17.51
C GLY A 443 -13.17 -12.39 16.18
N ILE A 444 -11.98 -11.80 15.94
CA ILE A 444 -11.18 -12.12 14.77
C ILE A 444 -10.74 -13.59 14.77
N ALA A 445 -10.31 -14.11 15.92
CA ALA A 445 -9.95 -15.51 16.05
C ALA A 445 -11.15 -16.46 15.82
N ALA A 446 -12.35 -16.04 16.19
CA ALA A 446 -13.60 -16.74 15.92
C ALA A 446 -14.14 -16.54 14.49
N LYS A 447 -13.41 -15.80 13.64
CA LYS A 447 -13.82 -15.44 12.27
C LYS A 447 -15.14 -14.67 12.19
N GLU A 448 -15.44 -13.89 13.23
CA GLU A 448 -16.56 -12.95 13.20
C GLU A 448 -16.26 -11.84 12.18
N LEU A 449 -17.29 -11.41 11.45
CA LEU A 449 -17.17 -10.33 10.49
C LEU A 449 -16.67 -9.05 11.17
N SER A 450 -15.58 -8.50 10.66
CA SER A 450 -14.97 -7.28 11.18
C SER A 450 -14.28 -6.50 10.06
N GLU A 451 -13.94 -5.26 10.36
CA GLU A 451 -13.32 -4.34 9.42
C GLU A 451 -12.18 -3.57 10.09
N ALA A 452 -11.16 -3.25 9.31
CA ALA A 452 -10.06 -2.40 9.74
C ALA A 452 -9.64 -1.42 8.64
N VAL A 453 -8.87 -0.43 9.05
CA VAL A 453 -8.24 0.55 8.20
C VAL A 453 -6.74 0.30 8.22
N ILE A 454 -6.13 0.30 7.02
CA ILE A 454 -4.70 0.53 6.89
C ILE A 454 -4.48 2.01 6.58
N GLY A 455 -3.94 2.74 7.56
CA GLY A 455 -3.44 4.10 7.39
C GLY A 455 -2.07 4.06 6.73
N TYR A 456 -1.87 4.75 5.61
CA TYR A 456 -0.63 4.66 4.83
C TYR A 456 -0.15 6.01 4.27
N ASN A 457 1.16 6.09 3.98
CA ASN A 457 1.77 7.16 3.18
C ASN A 457 2.08 6.68 1.76
N ASP A 458 2.64 5.47 1.65
CA ASP A 458 2.92 4.77 0.40
C ASP A 458 1.80 3.77 0.05
N ARG A 459 1.23 3.90 -1.15
CA ARG A 459 0.10 3.06 -1.59
C ARG A 459 0.52 1.63 -1.93
N GLN A 460 1.74 1.43 -2.43
CA GLN A 460 2.26 0.10 -2.75
C GLN A 460 2.44 -0.71 -1.47
N HIS A 461 3.03 -0.11 -0.43
CA HIS A 461 3.13 -0.72 0.89
C HIS A 461 1.74 -1.10 1.43
N ALA A 462 0.78 -0.18 1.33
CA ALA A 462 -0.59 -0.42 1.79
C ALA A 462 -1.28 -1.57 1.05
N THR A 463 -1.05 -1.71 -0.25
CA THR A 463 -1.61 -2.81 -1.06
C THR A 463 -0.99 -4.15 -0.71
N LEU A 464 0.33 -4.20 -0.46
CA LEU A 464 0.99 -5.40 0.05
C LEU A 464 0.42 -5.81 1.43
N LEU A 465 0.29 -4.85 2.34
CA LEU A 465 -0.26 -5.09 3.68
C LEU A 465 -1.74 -5.50 3.65
N LYS A 466 -2.54 -4.95 2.72
CA LYS A 466 -3.92 -5.39 2.50
C LYS A 466 -3.97 -6.86 2.10
N LYS A 467 -3.13 -7.30 1.17
CA LYS A 467 -3.03 -8.73 0.79
C LYS A 467 -2.60 -9.61 1.95
N LEU A 468 -1.75 -9.09 2.84
CA LEU A 468 -1.29 -9.82 4.02
C LEU A 468 -2.41 -10.04 5.04
N PHE A 469 -3.28 -9.06 5.30
CA PHE A 469 -4.26 -9.14 6.39
C PHE A 469 -5.71 -9.35 5.98
N GLU A 470 -6.11 -9.00 4.75
CA GLU A 470 -7.51 -9.06 4.32
C GLU A 470 -7.99 -10.50 4.13
N THR A 471 -9.18 -10.79 4.66
CA THR A 471 -9.86 -12.08 4.48
C THR A 471 -11.34 -11.83 4.20
N GLU A 472 -12.10 -12.89 3.92
CA GLU A 472 -13.55 -12.79 3.70
C GLU A 472 -14.33 -12.25 4.92
N TYR A 473 -13.79 -12.42 6.13
CA TYR A 473 -14.39 -11.94 7.38
C TYR A 473 -13.64 -10.75 8.00
N PHE A 474 -12.53 -10.32 7.40
CA PHE A 474 -11.73 -9.19 7.86
C PHE A 474 -11.45 -8.22 6.71
N GLY A 475 -12.39 -7.31 6.47
CA GLY A 475 -12.33 -6.33 5.39
C GLY A 475 -11.36 -5.19 5.70
N ILE A 476 -10.60 -4.73 4.71
CA ILE A 476 -9.60 -3.68 4.88
C ILE A 476 -9.85 -2.48 3.97
N THR A 477 -10.03 -1.30 4.57
CA THR A 477 -10.08 -0.02 3.85
C THR A 477 -8.70 0.65 3.88
N LEU A 478 -8.22 1.08 2.71
CA LEU A 478 -6.95 1.81 2.59
C LEU A 478 -7.20 3.32 2.72
N VAL A 479 -6.61 3.94 3.73
CA VAL A 479 -6.77 5.38 4.02
C VAL A 479 -5.41 6.07 4.02
N ARG A 480 -5.22 7.08 3.15
CA ARG A 480 -4.00 7.92 3.13
C ARG A 480 -3.95 8.94 4.27
N ASP A 481 -4.00 8.46 5.51
CA ASP A 481 -3.97 9.25 6.74
C ASP A 481 -3.51 8.37 7.93
N VAL A 482 -2.19 8.15 8.03
CA VAL A 482 -1.57 7.38 9.12
C VAL A 482 -1.91 7.99 10.48
N ALA A 483 -1.70 9.31 10.59
CA ALA A 483 -1.87 10.06 11.83
C ALA A 483 -3.31 10.00 12.35
N GLY A 484 -4.29 10.22 11.46
CA GLY A 484 -5.70 10.16 11.80
C GLY A 484 -6.12 8.78 12.29
N ALA A 485 -5.73 7.72 11.59
CA ALA A 485 -6.09 6.35 11.96
C ALA A 485 -5.53 5.95 13.33
N GLU A 486 -4.26 6.28 13.60
CA GLU A 486 -3.58 5.95 14.85
C GLU A 486 -4.09 6.76 16.05
N MET A 487 -4.37 8.05 15.84
CA MET A 487 -4.94 8.92 16.87
C MET A 487 -6.34 8.45 17.29
N CYS A 488 -7.19 8.04 16.34
CA CYS A 488 -8.50 7.47 16.65
C CYS A 488 -8.38 6.23 17.56
N GLY A 489 -7.51 5.29 17.19
CA GLY A 489 -7.29 4.06 17.95
C GLY A 489 -6.76 4.31 19.37
N THR A 490 -5.99 5.40 19.55
CA THR A 490 -5.42 5.81 20.84
C THR A 490 -6.45 6.50 21.74
N LEU A 491 -7.11 7.55 21.25
CA LEU A 491 -7.95 8.44 22.06
C LEU A 491 -9.28 7.82 22.46
N LYS A 492 -9.82 6.87 21.68
CA LYS A 492 -11.11 6.21 21.98
C LYS A 492 -11.16 5.60 23.38
N ASN A 493 -10.02 5.15 23.90
CA ASN A 493 -9.93 4.48 25.20
C ASN A 493 -10.28 5.43 26.35
N ILE A 494 -10.01 6.74 26.20
CA ILE A 494 -10.43 7.77 27.16
C ILE A 494 -11.96 7.84 27.18
N ILE A 495 -12.58 7.90 26.00
CA ILE A 495 -14.05 7.99 25.90
C ILE A 495 -14.73 6.72 26.41
N ALA A 496 -14.10 5.56 26.24
CA ALA A 496 -14.58 4.31 26.81
C ALA A 496 -14.61 4.32 28.35
N LEU A 497 -13.68 5.02 29.02
CA LEU A 497 -13.78 5.25 30.47
C LEU A 497 -15.01 6.07 30.82
N GLY A 498 -15.24 7.19 30.11
CA GLY A 498 -16.43 8.02 30.31
C GLY A 498 -17.74 7.27 30.06
N ALA A 499 -17.78 6.43 29.03
CA ALA A 499 -18.91 5.54 28.74
C ALA A 499 -19.14 4.52 29.87
N GLY A 500 -18.08 3.93 30.41
CA GLY A 500 -18.17 3.05 31.58
C GLY A 500 -18.66 3.77 32.83
N MET A 501 -18.25 5.02 33.05
CA MET A 501 -18.77 5.83 34.17
C MET A 501 -20.28 6.05 34.05
N VAL A 502 -20.78 6.36 32.85
CA VAL A 502 -22.22 6.47 32.58
C VAL A 502 -22.95 5.16 32.88
N ASP A 503 -22.38 4.02 32.44
CA ASP A 503 -22.95 2.70 32.72
C ASP A 503 -22.97 2.38 34.22
N GLY A 504 -21.91 2.75 34.95
CA GLY A 504 -21.81 2.54 36.39
C GLY A 504 -22.75 3.41 37.22
N LEU A 505 -23.13 4.57 36.68
CA LEU A 505 -24.18 5.44 37.24
C LEU A 505 -25.60 4.93 36.94
N GLY A 506 -25.76 3.84 36.19
CA GLY A 506 -27.06 3.31 35.80
C GLY A 506 -27.83 4.21 34.83
N MET A 507 -27.13 5.04 34.05
CA MET A 507 -27.75 5.99 33.14
C MET A 507 -28.09 5.37 31.78
N GLY A 508 -29.14 5.89 31.15
CA GLY A 508 -29.69 5.36 29.91
C GLY A 508 -28.87 5.67 28.63
N PRO A 509 -29.31 5.11 27.49
CA PRO A 509 -28.60 5.19 26.21
C PRO A 509 -28.43 6.63 25.69
N ASN A 510 -29.37 7.53 25.95
CA ASN A 510 -29.27 8.93 25.50
C ASN A 510 -28.05 9.65 26.11
N THR A 511 -27.81 9.45 27.41
CA THR A 511 -26.66 10.03 28.11
C THR A 511 -25.35 9.45 27.57
N LYS A 512 -25.32 8.13 27.37
CA LYS A 512 -24.15 7.45 26.80
C LYS A 512 -23.83 7.97 25.40
N SER A 513 -24.84 8.07 24.52
CA SER A 513 -24.68 8.64 23.18
C SER A 513 -24.18 10.09 23.20
N ALA A 514 -24.61 10.90 24.16
CA ALA A 514 -24.11 12.27 24.31
C ALA A 514 -22.60 12.30 24.66
N ILE A 515 -22.14 11.40 25.54
CA ILE A 515 -20.71 11.23 25.86
C ILE A 515 -19.93 10.73 24.65
N LEU A 516 -20.42 9.73 23.91
CA LEU A 516 -19.77 9.23 22.70
C LEU A 516 -19.64 10.35 21.64
N ARG A 517 -20.71 11.10 21.38
CA ARG A 517 -20.71 12.18 20.39
C ARG A 517 -19.78 13.33 20.79
N LYS A 518 -19.73 13.72 22.08
CA LYS A 518 -18.74 14.71 22.54
C LYS A 518 -17.33 14.17 22.50
N GLY A 519 -17.14 12.91 22.86
CA GLY A 519 -15.85 12.24 22.79
C GLY A 519 -15.28 12.19 21.38
N LEU A 520 -16.09 11.82 20.39
CA LEU A 520 -15.68 11.81 18.99
C LEU A 520 -15.29 13.22 18.50
N ASP A 521 -16.01 14.25 18.92
CA ASP A 521 -15.69 15.65 18.58
C ASP A 521 -14.39 16.12 19.23
N GLU A 522 -14.13 15.78 20.50
CA GLU A 522 -12.85 16.07 21.16
C GLU A 522 -11.70 15.27 20.55
N MET A 523 -11.91 14.00 20.17
CA MET A 523 -10.94 13.20 19.41
C MET A 523 -10.56 13.90 18.10
N ARG A 524 -11.56 14.35 17.32
CA ARG A 524 -11.35 15.06 16.05
C ARG A 524 -10.52 16.31 16.24
N ARG A 525 -11.00 17.22 17.10
CA ARG A 525 -10.34 18.51 17.33
C ARG A 525 -8.95 18.36 17.94
N PHE A 526 -8.74 17.40 18.85
CA PHE A 526 -7.44 17.18 19.49
C PHE A 526 -6.42 16.66 18.47
N SER A 527 -6.85 15.71 17.64
CA SER A 527 -6.00 15.14 16.60
C SER A 527 -5.60 16.20 15.58
N GLN A 528 -6.53 17.02 15.10
CA GLN A 528 -6.25 18.11 14.14
C GLN A 528 -5.41 19.25 14.72
N ALA A 529 -5.58 19.55 16.02
CA ALA A 529 -4.75 20.56 16.69
C ALA A 529 -3.28 20.14 16.79
N LEU A 530 -3.00 18.83 16.87
CA LEU A 530 -1.65 18.28 16.89
C LEU A 530 -1.11 18.00 15.49
N TYR A 531 -1.97 17.51 14.60
CA TYR A 531 -1.63 17.09 13.23
C TYR A 531 -2.66 17.67 12.25
N PRO A 532 -2.42 18.90 11.73
CA PRO A 532 -3.37 19.59 10.86
C PRO A 532 -3.70 18.88 9.54
N SER A 533 -2.88 17.89 9.13
CA SER A 533 -3.09 17.09 7.93
C SER A 533 -4.17 16.01 8.08
N ILE A 534 -4.64 15.75 9.31
CA ILE A 534 -5.66 14.73 9.57
C ILE A 534 -7.00 15.13 8.94
N ARG A 535 -7.62 14.17 8.24
CA ARG A 535 -8.85 14.39 7.47
C ARG A 535 -10.08 14.04 8.30
N ASP A 536 -11.13 14.85 8.18
CA ASP A 536 -12.42 14.60 8.86
C ASP A 536 -13.02 13.23 8.48
N SER A 537 -12.87 12.83 7.22
CA SER A 537 -13.37 11.55 6.72
C SER A 537 -12.80 10.35 7.48
N THR A 538 -11.56 10.44 7.99
CA THR A 538 -10.89 9.36 8.73
C THR A 538 -11.65 8.99 10.00
N PHE A 539 -12.38 9.93 10.64
CA PHE A 539 -13.16 9.64 11.84
C PHE A 539 -14.44 8.85 11.56
N LEU A 540 -14.88 8.77 10.29
CA LEU A 540 -16.04 7.98 9.86
C LEU A 540 -15.66 6.53 9.52
N GLU A 541 -14.38 6.25 9.35
CA GLU A 541 -13.86 4.92 9.04
C GLU A 541 -13.87 3.98 10.25
N SER A 542 -13.60 2.68 10.04
CA SER A 542 -13.57 1.68 11.12
C SER A 542 -12.63 2.07 12.27
N CYS A 543 -11.48 2.68 11.97
CA CYS A 543 -10.54 3.16 12.99
C CYS A 543 -11.11 4.26 13.91
N GLY A 544 -12.07 5.03 13.44
CA GLY A 544 -12.70 6.15 14.13
C GLY A 544 -13.97 5.73 14.88
N VAL A 545 -15.12 6.00 14.28
CA VAL A 545 -16.43 5.84 14.91
C VAL A 545 -16.74 4.38 15.28
N ALA A 546 -16.38 3.40 14.43
CA ALA A 546 -16.68 2.00 14.71
C ALA A 546 -15.88 1.48 15.91
N ASP A 547 -14.57 1.75 15.93
CA ASP A 547 -13.70 1.32 17.05
C ASP A 547 -14.10 2.02 18.36
N LEU A 548 -14.49 3.29 18.29
CA LEU A 548 -15.05 4.02 19.43
C LEU A 548 -16.32 3.34 19.98
N ILE A 549 -17.30 3.06 19.12
CA ILE A 549 -18.56 2.41 19.51
C ILE A 549 -18.27 1.05 20.14
N SER A 550 -17.56 0.16 19.43
CA SER A 550 -17.25 -1.18 19.91
C SER A 550 -16.56 -1.15 21.28
N THR A 551 -15.62 -0.22 21.48
CA THR A 551 -14.90 -0.07 22.76
C THR A 551 -15.80 0.46 23.88
N CYS A 552 -16.69 1.41 23.59
CA CYS A 552 -17.61 1.98 24.57
C CYS A 552 -18.73 1.02 25.00
N TYR A 553 -19.02 -0.04 24.24
CA TYR A 553 -20.03 -1.05 24.57
C TYR A 553 -19.43 -2.36 25.09
N GLY A 554 -18.30 -2.82 24.56
CA GLY A 554 -17.70 -4.12 24.89
C GLY A 554 -16.27 -4.07 25.44
N GLY A 555 -15.64 -2.91 25.54
CA GLY A 555 -14.21 -2.79 25.86
C GLY A 555 -13.88 -2.93 27.35
N ARG A 556 -12.64 -3.37 27.63
CA ARG A 556 -12.06 -3.46 28.98
C ARG A 556 -12.07 -2.12 29.73
N ASN A 557 -11.79 -1.01 29.02
CA ASN A 557 -11.84 0.35 29.59
C ASN A 557 -13.24 0.68 30.13
N ARG A 558 -14.29 0.34 29.37
CA ARG A 558 -15.69 0.52 29.81
C ARG A 558 -16.00 -0.35 31.02
N LEU A 559 -15.62 -1.63 30.99
CA LEU A 559 -15.88 -2.58 32.08
C LEU A 559 -15.27 -2.10 33.40
N VAL A 560 -13.99 -1.75 33.40
CA VAL A 560 -13.29 -1.33 34.62
C VAL A 560 -13.83 0.01 35.13
N ALA A 561 -14.08 0.99 34.25
CA ALA A 561 -14.66 2.27 34.65
C ALA A 561 -16.09 2.16 35.20
N MET A 562 -16.88 1.20 34.68
CA MET A 562 -18.21 0.88 35.23
C MET A 562 -18.10 0.36 36.66
N GLU A 563 -17.21 -0.61 36.90
CA GLU A 563 -17.04 -1.21 38.22
C GLU A 563 -16.45 -0.23 39.24
N TYR A 564 -15.48 0.59 38.80
CA TYR A 564 -14.95 1.70 39.58
C TYR A 564 -16.07 2.64 40.02
N THR A 565 -16.93 3.04 39.07
CA THR A 565 -18.01 3.97 39.35
C THR A 565 -19.02 3.39 40.32
N LYS A 566 -19.45 2.13 40.14
CA LYS A 566 -20.35 1.45 41.09
C LYS A 566 -19.77 1.41 42.50
N SER A 567 -18.51 1.00 42.62
CA SER A 567 -17.81 0.92 43.91
C SER A 567 -17.75 2.28 44.62
N VAL A 568 -17.38 3.33 43.89
CA VAL A 568 -17.32 4.69 44.45
C VAL A 568 -18.72 5.20 44.83
N MET A 569 -19.76 4.89 44.05
CA MET A 569 -21.15 5.25 44.38
C MET A 569 -21.70 4.51 45.60
N GLU A 570 -21.19 3.31 45.90
CA GLU A 570 -21.47 2.55 47.12
C GLU A 570 -20.63 3.01 48.33
N GLY A 571 -19.79 4.04 48.18
CA GLY A 571 -18.94 4.56 49.24
C GLY A 571 -17.68 3.72 49.51
N LYS A 572 -17.32 2.79 48.62
CA LYS A 572 -16.10 2.00 48.72
C LYS A 572 -14.91 2.80 48.21
N SER A 573 -13.78 2.69 48.90
CA SER A 573 -12.48 3.13 48.37
C SER A 573 -11.94 2.05 47.45
N THR A 574 -11.76 2.36 46.16
CA THR A 574 -11.09 1.48 45.21
C THR A 574 -10.30 2.30 44.19
N SER A 575 -9.28 1.70 43.60
CA SER A 575 -8.47 2.31 42.54
C SER A 575 -8.64 1.59 41.19
N PHE A 576 -8.27 2.27 40.11
CA PHE A 576 -8.21 1.63 38.79
C PHE A 576 -7.18 0.51 38.72
N ASP A 577 -6.08 0.61 39.48
CA ASP A 577 -5.03 -0.41 39.51
C ASP A 577 -5.52 -1.72 40.18
N GLU A 578 -6.24 -1.60 41.30
CA GLU A 578 -6.87 -2.75 41.97
C GLU A 578 -7.87 -3.47 41.05
N LEU A 579 -8.70 -2.70 40.33
CA LEU A 579 -9.68 -3.26 39.42
C LEU A 579 -9.05 -3.82 38.15
N GLU A 580 -7.97 -3.23 37.65
CA GLU A 580 -7.17 -3.81 36.56
C GLU A 580 -6.69 -5.21 36.95
N GLU A 581 -6.05 -5.35 38.13
CA GLU A 581 -5.51 -6.62 38.59
C GLU A 581 -6.63 -7.66 38.76
N LYS A 582 -7.73 -7.27 39.41
CA LYS A 582 -8.88 -8.14 39.69
C LYS A 582 -9.61 -8.59 38.43
N LEU A 583 -9.86 -7.67 37.48
CA LEU A 583 -10.77 -7.92 36.35
C LEU A 583 -10.04 -8.36 35.08
N LEU A 584 -8.79 -7.94 34.87
CA LEU A 584 -8.11 -8.09 33.59
C LEU A 584 -7.09 -9.23 33.53
N LYS A 585 -6.91 -10.00 34.62
CA LYS A 585 -6.10 -11.23 34.66
C LYS A 585 -4.69 -11.06 34.03
N GLY A 586 -4.04 -9.92 34.30
CA GLY A 586 -2.71 -9.58 33.79
C GLY A 586 -2.68 -8.84 32.45
N GLN A 587 -3.83 -8.51 31.84
CA GLN A 587 -3.90 -7.56 30.74
C GLN A 587 -3.90 -6.11 31.25
N LYS A 588 -3.34 -5.18 30.48
CA LYS A 588 -3.18 -3.77 30.88
C LYS A 588 -4.35 -2.87 30.46
N LEU A 589 -4.73 -1.95 31.33
CA LEU A 589 -5.76 -0.94 31.10
C LEU A 589 -5.15 0.32 30.48
N GLN A 590 -5.35 0.51 29.18
CA GLN A 590 -4.67 1.57 28.43
C GLN A 590 -5.32 2.96 28.61
N GLY A 591 -6.63 3.03 28.83
CA GLY A 591 -7.36 4.31 28.83
C GLY A 591 -6.91 5.27 29.93
N VAL A 592 -6.53 4.76 31.12
CA VAL A 592 -6.04 5.57 32.23
C VAL A 592 -4.70 6.22 31.89
N LEU A 593 -3.76 5.43 31.33
CA LEU A 593 -2.46 5.90 30.88
C LEU A 593 -2.62 6.98 29.80
N THR A 594 -3.40 6.70 28.76
CA THR A 594 -3.66 7.65 27.68
C THR A 594 -4.37 8.91 28.18
N SER A 595 -5.26 8.80 29.16
CA SER A 595 -5.90 9.97 29.77
C SER A 595 -4.90 10.88 30.48
N ASN A 596 -3.95 10.30 31.22
CA ASN A 596 -2.89 11.07 31.90
C ASN A 596 -1.94 11.74 30.89
N GLU A 597 -1.56 11.01 29.86
CA GLU A 597 -0.73 11.50 28.74
C GLU A 597 -1.38 12.68 27.99
N VAL A 598 -2.65 12.54 27.63
CA VAL A 598 -3.42 13.62 26.98
C VAL A 598 -3.55 14.80 27.94
N GLN A 599 -3.83 14.56 29.22
CA GLN A 599 -3.94 15.64 30.20
C GLN A 599 -2.64 16.44 30.34
N GLU A 600 -1.48 15.78 30.31
CA GLU A 600 -0.19 16.46 30.36
C GLU A 600 -0.03 17.44 29.17
N ILE A 601 -0.45 17.02 27.98
CA ILE A 601 -0.44 17.85 26.78
C ILE A 601 -1.41 19.03 26.93
N LEU A 602 -2.64 18.76 27.39
CA LEU A 602 -3.65 19.79 27.59
C LEU A 602 -3.20 20.86 28.58
N VAL A 603 -2.54 20.46 29.68
CA VAL A 603 -1.96 21.39 30.66
C VAL A 603 -0.84 22.22 30.03
N LYS A 604 0.11 21.58 29.35
CA LYS A 604 1.25 22.28 28.70
C LYS A 604 0.80 23.28 27.64
N LYS A 605 -0.26 22.97 26.89
CA LYS A 605 -0.79 23.82 25.83
C LYS A 605 -1.85 24.82 26.31
N GLY A 606 -2.34 24.70 27.54
CA GLY A 606 -3.43 25.52 28.07
C GLY A 606 -4.81 25.17 27.51
N TRP A 607 -4.98 23.97 26.94
CA TRP A 607 -6.18 23.54 26.21
C TRP A 607 -7.25 22.88 27.09
N GLN A 608 -7.08 22.83 28.40
CA GLN A 608 -7.97 22.07 29.30
C GLN A 608 -9.45 22.50 29.19
N GLN A 609 -9.72 23.80 29.01
CA GLN A 609 -11.08 24.31 28.83
C GLN A 609 -11.67 23.96 27.46
N GLU A 610 -10.83 23.79 26.45
CA GLU A 610 -11.24 23.44 25.09
C GLU A 610 -11.63 21.97 25.00
N TYR A 611 -11.05 21.09 25.84
CA TYR A 611 -11.32 19.65 25.89
C TYR A 611 -11.90 19.24 27.25
N PRO A 612 -13.13 19.69 27.58
CA PRO A 612 -13.72 19.50 28.89
C PRO A 612 -14.00 18.04 29.24
N LEU A 613 -14.40 17.19 28.28
CA LEU A 613 -14.66 15.78 28.55
C LEU A 613 -13.38 15.02 28.88
N PHE A 614 -12.31 15.18 28.08
CA PHE A 614 -11.01 14.61 28.40
C PHE A 614 -10.51 15.05 29.77
N THR A 615 -10.59 16.34 30.07
CA THR A 615 -10.15 16.90 31.36
C THR A 615 -10.96 16.36 32.53
N THR A 616 -12.29 16.29 32.41
CA THR A 616 -13.14 15.74 33.46
C THR A 616 -12.90 14.25 33.68
N ILE A 617 -12.77 13.45 32.61
CA ILE A 617 -12.46 12.01 32.74
C ILE A 617 -11.12 11.83 33.46
N ASN A 618 -10.09 12.60 33.09
CA ASN A 618 -8.80 12.52 33.76
C ASN A 618 -8.91 12.85 35.26
N ALA A 619 -9.63 13.92 35.60
CA ALA A 619 -9.80 14.32 36.99
C ALA A 619 -10.57 13.28 37.82
N ILE A 620 -11.57 12.60 37.25
CA ILE A 620 -12.28 11.49 37.90
C ILE A 620 -11.34 10.31 38.13
N VAL A 621 -10.59 9.92 37.09
CA VAL A 621 -9.63 8.79 37.16
C VAL A 621 -8.57 9.01 38.24
N ASN A 622 -8.17 10.26 38.47
CA ASN A 622 -7.22 10.65 39.51
C ASN A 622 -7.86 11.07 40.84
N GLY A 623 -9.15 10.78 41.06
CA GLY A 623 -9.86 11.02 42.33
C GLY A 623 -10.11 12.50 42.67
N LYS A 624 -9.92 13.42 41.74
CA LYS A 624 -10.15 14.87 41.93
C LYS A 624 -11.60 15.28 41.74
N LEU A 625 -12.39 14.48 41.02
CA LEU A 625 -13.82 14.69 40.77
C LEU A 625 -14.61 13.40 41.01
N SER A 626 -15.90 13.54 41.26
CA SER A 626 -16.80 12.40 41.42
C SER A 626 -17.17 11.82 40.05
N PRO A 627 -17.38 10.49 39.91
CA PRO A 627 -17.91 9.92 38.67
C PRO A 627 -19.20 10.58 38.17
N LYS A 628 -20.04 11.13 39.06
CA LYS A 628 -21.27 11.87 38.70
C LYS A 628 -20.99 13.08 37.78
N ASP A 629 -19.80 13.67 37.88
CA ASP A 629 -19.41 14.86 37.16
C ASP A 629 -19.20 14.62 35.66
N VAL A 630 -19.06 13.36 35.21
CA VAL A 630 -18.88 13.01 33.79
C VAL A 630 -19.99 13.57 32.90
N THR A 631 -21.23 13.60 33.40
CA THR A 631 -22.39 14.14 32.68
C THR A 631 -22.43 15.66 32.64
N ARG A 632 -21.71 16.31 33.56
CA ARG A 632 -21.59 17.77 33.67
C ARG A 632 -20.18 18.24 33.32
N HIS A 633 -19.47 17.51 32.46
CA HIS A 633 -18.06 17.71 32.13
C HIS A 633 -17.67 19.17 31.83
N VAL A 634 -18.51 19.93 31.12
CA VAL A 634 -18.25 21.37 30.88
C VAL A 634 -18.18 22.17 32.19
N GLN A 635 -19.17 22.01 33.06
CA GLN A 635 -19.21 22.73 34.34
C GLN A 635 -18.14 22.21 35.30
N ALA A 636 -17.97 20.89 35.38
CA ALA A 636 -17.00 20.26 36.24
C ALA A 636 -15.56 20.67 35.89
N CYS A 637 -15.22 20.71 34.60
CA CYS A 637 -13.94 21.22 34.11
C CYS A 637 -13.72 22.69 34.51
N ARG A 638 -14.72 23.56 34.31
CA ARG A 638 -14.62 24.98 34.71
C ARG A 638 -14.37 25.15 36.21
N THR A 639 -15.13 24.45 37.04
CA THR A 639 -14.98 24.52 38.51
C THR A 639 -13.59 24.03 38.94
N LEU A 640 -13.11 22.92 38.37
CA LEU A 640 -11.79 22.36 38.65
C LEU A 640 -10.64 23.33 38.31
N LEU A 641 -10.75 24.03 37.18
CA LEU A 641 -9.72 24.97 36.74
C LEU A 641 -9.76 26.28 37.52
N ALA A 642 -10.94 26.73 37.95
CA ALA A 642 -11.09 27.89 38.82
C ALA A 642 -10.41 27.66 40.19
N SER A 643 -10.67 26.53 40.84
CA SER A 643 -10.05 26.21 42.14
C SER A 643 -8.53 26.05 42.09
N SER A 644 -8.00 25.64 40.93
CA SER A 644 -6.55 25.54 40.68
C SER A 644 -5.89 26.90 40.40
N GLY A 645 -6.65 27.86 39.85
CA GLY A 645 -6.21 29.23 39.60
C GLY A 645 -6.04 30.05 40.88
N ASP A 646 -6.98 29.91 41.82
CA ASP A 646 -6.95 30.58 43.12
C ASP A 646 -5.76 30.10 43.98
N GLN A 647 -5.39 28.82 43.91
CA GLN A 647 -4.20 28.29 44.61
C GLN A 647 -2.88 28.86 44.05
N LYS A 648 -2.78 29.14 42.75
CA LYS A 648 -1.60 29.80 42.15
C LYS A 648 -1.52 31.29 42.51
N GLN A 649 -2.65 31.95 42.78
CA GLN A 649 -2.68 33.32 43.29
C GLN A 649 -2.33 33.38 44.79
N ALA A 650 -2.85 32.43 45.59
CA ALA A 650 -2.51 32.31 47.02
C ALA A 650 -1.01 32.00 47.25
N ALA A 651 -0.42 31.11 46.45
CA ALA A 651 1.02 30.80 46.54
C ALA A 651 1.93 31.97 46.07
N LYS A 652 1.41 32.86 45.20
CA LYS A 652 2.10 34.11 44.83
C LYS A 652 1.95 35.21 45.89
N SER A 653 0.86 35.22 46.66
CA SER A 653 0.70 36.15 47.79
C SER A 653 1.51 35.75 49.03
N GLU A 654 1.80 34.45 49.23
CA GLU A 654 2.64 33.97 50.35
C GLU A 654 4.15 34.09 50.10
N SER A 655 4.59 34.32 48.87
CA SER A 655 6.01 34.50 48.52
C SER A 655 6.45 35.97 48.38
N GLY A 656 5.56 36.91 48.69
CA GLY A 656 5.76 38.35 48.50
C GLY A 656 6.04 39.12 49.79
N ASP A 657 7.07 38.77 50.55
CA ASP A 657 7.60 39.69 51.57
C ASP A 657 9.13 39.54 51.76
N LYS A 658 9.88 39.99 50.75
CA LYS A 658 11.24 40.49 50.94
C LYS A 658 11.44 41.77 50.13
N LYS A 659 11.38 42.90 50.84
CA LYS A 659 11.81 44.22 50.39
C LYS A 659 13.21 44.14 49.76
N MET A 660 13.34 44.69 48.55
CA MET A 660 14.60 45.19 47.99
C MET A 660 14.40 46.66 47.58
N PRO A 661 15.44 47.51 47.68
CA PRO A 661 15.27 48.96 47.71
C PRO A 661 15.06 49.57 46.31
N MET A 662 14.37 50.71 46.29
CA MET A 662 14.08 51.51 45.10
C MET A 662 15.36 51.92 44.34
N ARG A 663 15.35 51.77 43.01
CA ARG A 663 16.24 52.52 42.11
C ARG A 663 15.51 53.75 41.57
N ALA A 664 16.18 54.89 41.64
CA ALA A 664 15.75 56.19 41.14
C ALA A 664 15.62 56.23 39.60
N PRO A 665 14.80 57.14 39.03
CA PRO A 665 14.56 57.22 37.59
C PRO A 665 15.67 58.00 36.86
N LEU A 666 16.09 57.48 35.71
CA LEU A 666 16.98 58.16 34.76
C LEU A 666 16.18 59.09 33.85
N THR A 667 16.52 60.37 33.92
CA THR A 667 16.03 61.48 33.10
C THR A 667 16.53 61.34 31.66
N LEU A 668 15.61 61.46 30.70
CA LEU A 668 15.91 61.61 29.27
C LEU A 668 16.08 63.10 28.95
N THR A 669 17.29 63.51 28.57
CA THR A 669 17.56 64.82 27.95
C THR A 669 17.41 64.73 26.44
N MET A 670 16.58 65.63 25.89
CA MET A 670 16.47 65.91 24.45
C MET A 670 17.66 66.74 23.94
N THR A 671 18.02 66.51 22.68
CA THR A 671 18.56 67.43 21.64
C THR A 671 18.96 66.52 20.47
N SER A 672 18.67 66.76 19.19
CA SER A 672 18.00 67.82 18.42
C SER A 672 17.48 67.19 17.14
#